data_AF-A0A8H4Y3Z7-F1
#
_entry.id   AF-A0A8H4Y3Z7-F1
#
_cell.length_a   1.000
_cell.length_b   1.000
_cell.length_c   1.000
_cell.angle_alpha   90.00
_cell.angle_beta   90.00
_cell.angle_gamma   90.00
#
_symmetry.space_group_name_H-M   'P 1'
#
loop_
_entity.id
_entity.type
_entity.pdbx_description
1 polymer ?
#
loop_
_entity_poly.entity_id
_entity_poly.type
_entity_poly.pdbx_seq_one_letter_code
_entity_poly.pdbx_strand_id
1 'polypeptide(L)'
;MAGRVRQPVDETALARYISDHVSDIKTPIDLKQFGFGQSNPTYQITAADGQRFVMRKKPPGKLISKTAHKVEREYRIMHALEKTDVAVPKMYCLCEDDSIIGTPFYIMEFLDGRIFEDFTMQGVEPTEREAMWRDAVMTLARLHAVDYKEVGLEKFGKPSGFYPRQINTWVTICGNQEKAVDVETKEPVGKLPFFEETVRFFKNERLQPKDRATLVHGDYKIDNLVFHKTESRVIGILDWEMSTIGHPLSDICNILTNFYTAKSPGAAPSDTSMFLPGRTPGLPRPERILEWYAVQSGYDARSEVPWGMAFSIWKLAGPQDAELLLNDFPAGLSMAGNTPRRITLPDPSADERRPLLRSLSTNVPENNEALYSCMTDPHSHLPVYTNIHRIRRDIISVVEDYLSLAQLQDLRINVTVVRPLVDKFYGLNDISIINRAQFLDEQSHLNNRHNVNFTRATLCEVIATRILRRFGEVHDDGHGGLLLLAHILVAGFEPFQNAPEEIRDEAERTTSWVHHKTLPSLEIAIVTESKHFLSSATCQKVVTAIYEGRIVYTPSTFWDIIPDHYKLKPISIYDPRDSPLLNQYRLIVPRTRNILESIQFAMLLALYVAVMILRRKDRYGGTEIAFAIFAFGWGLDQFATILAHGWHVYTQNLWSFLDVTFILIYWAYLTLRVMGWKLNDPNLAEQAFDALALAAPVLVPRLAFNLLSDNLIFLSLRSMMADFFFLTALSAWCFLGFLLSLLWLGEGTHPILSVSPLWIEWSVVLTSTRTISKWMIYIWFGLDGTGIHRSTEFHWLLGPSVMVAFAFLGNTLFLTILVSMLINTFSNISTNAIQEISFRRAVLTLEGVKADAVFAYQPPFNILAVFLFIPLKFVVSPRWFHKIHVMAVKILNLPLLLIIAVAERRLLWPSRTIEDSTKIKVPPPTKSQFWKKWRLTVHRDLRAVFQVPPPDTVQDDIAVDDDLTHHLIRRQFTRNAANEIEPRNVEPQSQSRPDPGARRPSRRDSMFPGIPAPKLRGSFSESDMLEGTAERLAKMERAIRRVETMLSRLVPSTEEAITDDELEESGTLRDDNTAESSFKGMTDRD
;
A
#
# COMPACT_ATOMS: atom_id res chain seq x y z
N MET A 1 -24.71 -4.36 -1.17
CA MET A 1 -23.91 -5.57 -0.87
C MET A 1 -23.29 -6.18 -2.13
N ALA A 2 -24.04 -6.38 -3.22
CA ALA A 2 -23.46 -6.73 -4.52
C ALA A 2 -22.74 -5.52 -5.17
N GLY A 3 -21.67 -5.78 -5.90
CA GLY A 3 -20.80 -4.79 -6.56
C GLY A 3 -20.16 -5.32 -7.84
N ARG A 4 -19.09 -4.68 -8.31
CA ARG A 4 -18.37 -5.11 -9.53
C ARG A 4 -17.89 -6.56 -9.43
N VAL A 5 -18.02 -7.30 -10.52
CA VAL A 5 -17.50 -8.67 -10.66
C VAL A 5 -15.98 -8.70 -10.48
N ARG A 6 -15.50 -9.49 -9.52
CA ARG A 6 -14.06 -9.65 -9.17
C ARG A 6 -13.45 -10.91 -9.78
N GLN A 7 -14.23 -11.97 -9.93
CA GLN A 7 -13.88 -13.15 -10.73
C GLN A 7 -14.74 -13.16 -12.01
N PRO A 8 -14.15 -13.02 -13.21
CA PRO A 8 -14.90 -12.91 -14.46
C PRO A 8 -15.72 -14.16 -14.75
N VAL A 9 -16.83 -13.95 -15.45
CA VAL A 9 -17.81 -14.95 -15.90
C VAL A 9 -18.17 -14.59 -17.34
N ASP A 10 -18.34 -15.56 -18.24
CA ASP A 10 -18.90 -15.27 -19.56
C ASP A 10 -20.41 -15.05 -19.44
N GLU A 11 -20.81 -13.78 -19.35
CA GLU A 11 -22.21 -13.36 -19.25
C GLU A 11 -23.03 -13.75 -20.50
N THR A 12 -22.40 -13.94 -21.66
CA THR A 12 -23.09 -14.35 -22.90
C THR A 12 -23.37 -15.86 -22.91
N ALA A 13 -22.40 -16.67 -22.51
CA ALA A 13 -22.58 -18.11 -22.32
C ALA A 13 -23.58 -18.40 -21.18
N LEU A 14 -23.47 -17.68 -20.06
CA LEU A 14 -24.40 -17.77 -18.94
C LEU A 14 -25.83 -17.36 -19.33
N ALA A 15 -26.01 -16.24 -20.02
CA ALA A 15 -27.34 -15.80 -20.47
C ALA A 15 -27.98 -16.80 -21.45
N ARG A 16 -27.21 -17.41 -22.35
CA ARG A 16 -27.70 -18.48 -23.24
C ARG A 16 -28.14 -19.70 -22.42
N TYR A 17 -27.26 -20.22 -21.55
CA TYR A 17 -27.58 -21.37 -20.71
C TYR A 17 -28.84 -21.14 -19.86
N ILE A 18 -29.00 -19.95 -19.29
CA ILE A 18 -30.19 -19.53 -18.54
C ILE A 18 -31.43 -19.52 -19.45
N SER A 19 -31.36 -18.92 -20.64
CA SER A 19 -32.48 -18.90 -21.59
C SER A 19 -32.93 -20.29 -22.04
N ASP A 20 -32.01 -21.25 -22.10
CA ASP A 20 -32.27 -22.62 -22.54
C ASP A 20 -32.78 -23.53 -21.39
N HIS A 21 -32.40 -23.25 -20.14
CA HIS A 21 -32.63 -24.16 -18.99
C HIS A 21 -33.49 -23.58 -17.84
N VAL A 22 -33.71 -22.27 -17.77
CA VAL A 22 -34.41 -21.61 -16.65
C VAL A 22 -35.40 -20.56 -17.14
N SER A 23 -36.60 -21.02 -17.52
CA SER A 23 -37.69 -20.18 -18.05
C SER A 23 -38.16 -19.05 -17.13
N ASP A 24 -37.87 -19.13 -15.83
CA ASP A 24 -38.20 -18.10 -14.84
C ASP A 24 -37.32 -16.83 -14.97
N ILE A 25 -36.12 -16.92 -15.56
CA ILE A 25 -35.12 -15.84 -15.60
C ILE A 25 -35.04 -15.23 -17.01
N LYS A 26 -35.68 -14.07 -17.18
CA LYS A 26 -35.73 -13.38 -18.48
C LYS A 26 -34.40 -12.67 -18.80
N THR A 27 -33.80 -13.01 -19.94
CA THR A 27 -32.64 -12.31 -20.52
C THR A 27 -33.04 -10.99 -21.21
N PRO A 28 -32.16 -9.98 -21.33
CA PRO A 28 -30.78 -9.94 -20.83
C PRO A 28 -30.70 -9.86 -19.29
N ILE A 29 -29.53 -10.22 -18.76
CA ILE A 29 -29.24 -10.23 -17.32
C ILE A 29 -28.19 -9.19 -16.96
N ASP A 30 -28.24 -8.70 -15.71
CA ASP A 30 -27.22 -7.87 -15.07
C ASP A 30 -26.57 -8.69 -13.93
N LEU A 31 -25.24 -8.82 -13.95
CA LEU A 31 -24.48 -9.67 -13.03
C LEU A 31 -23.61 -8.84 -12.09
N LYS A 32 -23.78 -9.01 -10.77
CA LYS A 32 -23.00 -8.31 -9.73
C LYS A 32 -22.51 -9.30 -8.68
N GLN A 33 -21.26 -9.20 -8.23
CA GLN A 33 -20.72 -10.15 -7.25
C GLN A 33 -20.98 -9.64 -5.81
N PHE A 34 -21.38 -10.52 -4.89
CA PHE A 34 -21.53 -10.13 -3.49
C PHE A 34 -20.17 -9.75 -2.86
N GLY A 35 -20.20 -8.79 -1.93
CA GLY A 35 -19.01 -8.36 -1.19
C GLY A 35 -18.46 -9.43 -0.24
N PHE A 36 -19.37 -10.18 0.39
CA PHE A 36 -19.13 -11.13 1.47
C PHE A 36 -19.51 -12.56 1.05
N GLY A 37 -18.98 -13.57 1.75
CA GLY A 37 -19.01 -14.99 1.36
C GLY A 37 -17.61 -15.47 0.97
N GLN A 38 -16.95 -16.23 1.86
CA GLN A 38 -15.50 -16.51 1.79
C GLN A 38 -15.15 -17.77 0.97
N SER A 39 -15.92 -18.86 1.09
CA SER A 39 -15.57 -20.17 0.49
C SER A 39 -15.84 -20.28 -1.02
N ASN A 40 -17.07 -19.97 -1.46
CA ASN A 40 -17.53 -20.21 -2.83
C ASN A 40 -18.05 -18.90 -3.47
N PRO A 41 -17.48 -18.44 -4.61
CA PRO A 41 -17.88 -17.18 -5.26
C PRO A 41 -19.38 -17.07 -5.57
N THR A 42 -20.02 -16.06 -4.99
CA THR A 42 -21.48 -15.85 -5.05
C THR A 42 -21.84 -14.50 -5.71
N TYR A 43 -22.87 -14.52 -6.57
CA TYR A 43 -23.26 -13.43 -7.46
C TYR A 43 -24.78 -13.20 -7.41
N GLN A 44 -25.20 -11.95 -7.51
CA GLN A 44 -26.59 -11.56 -7.79
C GLN A 44 -26.77 -11.49 -9.31
N ILE A 45 -27.78 -12.19 -9.82
CA ILE A 45 -28.34 -12.02 -11.16
C ILE A 45 -29.58 -11.12 -11.03
N THR A 46 -29.70 -10.11 -11.89
CA THR A 46 -30.94 -9.34 -12.07
C THR A 46 -31.49 -9.61 -13.48
N ALA A 47 -32.73 -10.07 -13.58
CA ALA A 47 -33.40 -10.36 -14.85
C ALA A 47 -33.98 -9.11 -15.51
N ALA A 48 -34.35 -9.22 -16.79
CA ALA A 48 -34.90 -8.12 -17.59
C ALA A 48 -36.21 -7.51 -17.06
N ASP A 49 -36.96 -8.24 -16.21
CA ASP A 49 -38.16 -7.75 -15.52
C ASP A 49 -37.89 -7.26 -14.09
N GLY A 50 -36.62 -7.15 -13.69
CA GLY A 50 -36.18 -6.65 -12.39
C GLY A 50 -36.15 -7.70 -11.26
N GLN A 51 -36.60 -8.95 -11.52
CA GLN A 51 -36.48 -10.04 -10.56
C GLN A 51 -35.01 -10.37 -10.26
N ARG A 52 -34.73 -10.87 -9.05
CA ARG A 52 -33.37 -11.14 -8.55
C ARG A 52 -33.20 -12.62 -8.21
N PHE A 53 -32.02 -13.13 -8.51
CA PHE A 53 -31.61 -14.51 -8.27
C PHE A 53 -30.17 -14.53 -7.76
N VAL A 54 -29.74 -15.64 -7.16
CA VAL A 54 -28.38 -15.81 -6.64
C VAL A 54 -27.71 -16.98 -7.35
N MET A 55 -26.55 -16.74 -7.95
CA MET A 55 -25.68 -17.78 -8.51
C MET A 55 -24.48 -18.01 -7.59
N ARG A 56 -24.22 -19.26 -7.20
CA ARG A 56 -23.02 -19.65 -6.43
C ARG A 56 -22.24 -20.67 -7.26
N LYS A 57 -20.96 -20.37 -7.50
CA LYS A 57 -20.07 -21.18 -8.34
C LYS A 57 -18.85 -21.67 -7.57
N LYS A 58 -18.20 -22.70 -8.10
CA LYS A 58 -16.94 -23.23 -7.58
C LYS A 58 -15.79 -22.20 -7.76
N PRO A 59 -14.86 -22.08 -6.80
CA PRO A 59 -13.66 -21.29 -7.00
C PRO A 59 -12.76 -21.91 -8.09
N PRO A 60 -12.15 -21.11 -8.98
CA PRO A 60 -11.33 -21.61 -10.08
C PRO A 60 -9.96 -22.09 -9.58
N GLY A 61 -9.57 -23.32 -9.94
CA GLY A 61 -8.23 -23.86 -9.67
C GLY A 61 -8.22 -25.33 -9.29
N LYS A 62 -7.02 -25.88 -9.09
CA LYS A 62 -6.83 -27.27 -8.67
C LYS A 62 -6.94 -27.36 -7.14
N LEU A 63 -8.12 -27.75 -6.65
CA LEU A 63 -8.45 -27.78 -5.22
C LEU A 63 -7.49 -28.68 -4.41
N ILE A 64 -7.10 -28.20 -3.23
CA ILE A 64 -6.15 -28.87 -2.31
C ILE A 64 -6.76 -30.17 -1.73
N SER A 65 -8.08 -30.25 -1.62
CA SER A 65 -8.81 -31.42 -1.10
C SER A 65 -9.91 -31.89 -2.04
N LYS A 66 -10.08 -33.22 -2.15
CA LYS A 66 -11.17 -33.86 -2.93
C LYS A 66 -12.57 -33.72 -2.30
N THR A 67 -12.68 -33.15 -1.10
CA THR A 67 -13.95 -32.97 -0.36
C THR A 67 -14.38 -31.51 -0.20
N ALA A 68 -13.50 -30.53 -0.37
CA ALA A 68 -13.82 -29.11 -0.24
C ALA A 68 -14.53 -28.53 -1.48
N HIS A 69 -15.21 -27.39 -1.31
CA HIS A 69 -15.84 -26.58 -2.37
C HIS A 69 -16.76 -27.36 -3.32
N LYS A 70 -17.80 -28.01 -2.76
CA LYS A 70 -18.76 -28.81 -3.53
C LYS A 70 -20.14 -28.16 -3.60
N VAL A 71 -20.26 -27.17 -4.50
CA VAL A 71 -21.54 -26.49 -4.81
C VAL A 71 -22.62 -27.46 -5.28
N GLU A 72 -22.25 -28.62 -5.83
CA GLU A 72 -23.15 -29.70 -6.24
C GLU A 72 -23.81 -30.39 -5.03
N ARG A 73 -23.09 -30.43 -3.89
CA ARG A 73 -23.62 -30.93 -2.61
C ARG A 73 -24.59 -29.94 -1.98
N GLU A 74 -24.27 -28.65 -2.02
CA GLU A 74 -25.13 -27.56 -1.54
C GLU A 74 -26.48 -27.55 -2.27
N TYR A 75 -26.44 -27.60 -3.62
CA TYR A 75 -27.65 -27.69 -4.44
C TYR A 75 -28.51 -28.90 -4.06
N ARG A 76 -27.89 -30.08 -3.94
CA ARG A 76 -28.63 -31.33 -3.69
C ARG A 76 -29.39 -31.34 -2.37
N ILE A 77 -28.87 -30.74 -1.29
CA ILE A 77 -29.58 -30.71 -0.01
C ILE A 77 -30.70 -29.66 0.01
N MET A 78 -30.45 -28.45 -0.52
CA MET A 78 -31.50 -27.42 -0.58
C MET A 78 -32.67 -27.84 -1.48
N HIS A 79 -32.40 -28.40 -2.67
CA HIS A 79 -33.46 -28.84 -3.58
C HIS A 79 -34.26 -30.04 -3.04
N ALA A 80 -33.65 -30.88 -2.20
CA ALA A 80 -34.36 -31.94 -1.48
C ALA A 80 -35.25 -31.40 -0.35
N LEU A 81 -34.82 -30.32 0.32
CA LEU A 81 -35.54 -29.67 1.42
C LEU A 81 -36.63 -28.68 0.95
N GLU A 82 -36.59 -28.23 -0.32
CA GLU A 82 -37.54 -27.30 -0.96
C GLU A 82 -39.03 -27.70 -0.81
N LYS A 83 -39.31 -28.98 -0.52
CA LYS A 83 -40.66 -29.54 -0.34
C LYS A 83 -41.01 -29.87 1.12
N THR A 84 -40.30 -29.28 2.08
CA THR A 84 -40.45 -29.51 3.53
C THR A 84 -40.68 -28.19 4.28
N ASP A 85 -41.05 -28.26 5.56
CA ASP A 85 -41.18 -27.07 6.43
C ASP A 85 -39.82 -26.43 6.81
N VAL A 86 -38.71 -26.81 6.16
CA VAL A 86 -37.38 -26.23 6.39
C VAL A 86 -37.19 -25.04 5.47
N ALA A 87 -36.89 -23.87 6.04
CA ALA A 87 -36.62 -22.66 5.28
C ALA A 87 -35.32 -22.77 4.46
N VAL A 88 -35.45 -23.01 3.15
CA VAL A 88 -34.38 -22.99 2.14
C VAL A 88 -34.84 -22.20 0.91
N PRO A 89 -33.93 -21.54 0.16
CA PRO A 89 -34.28 -20.88 -1.10
C PRO A 89 -34.71 -21.89 -2.17
N LYS A 90 -35.65 -21.52 -3.06
CA LYS A 90 -35.99 -22.32 -4.24
C LYS A 90 -34.75 -22.52 -5.13
N MET A 91 -34.54 -23.74 -5.61
CA MET A 91 -33.37 -24.12 -6.41
C MET A 91 -33.72 -24.24 -7.90
N TYR A 92 -33.21 -23.32 -8.73
CA TYR A 92 -33.63 -23.20 -10.13
C TYR A 92 -32.86 -24.14 -11.07
N CYS A 93 -31.52 -24.21 -10.96
CA CYS A 93 -30.72 -25.13 -11.76
C CYS A 93 -29.36 -25.44 -11.13
N LEU A 94 -28.76 -26.55 -11.54
CA LEU A 94 -27.36 -26.92 -11.32
C LEU A 94 -26.71 -27.17 -12.69
N CYS A 95 -25.54 -26.59 -12.93
CA CYS A 95 -24.71 -26.83 -14.08
C CYS A 95 -23.38 -27.46 -13.63
N GLU A 96 -23.14 -28.70 -14.04
CA GLU A 96 -21.88 -29.43 -13.82
C GLU A 96 -20.92 -29.36 -15.03
N ASP A 97 -21.31 -28.63 -16.09
CA ASP A 97 -20.51 -28.47 -17.31
C ASP A 97 -19.55 -27.27 -17.20
N ASP A 98 -18.27 -27.59 -16.95
CA ASP A 98 -17.18 -26.62 -16.89
C ASP A 98 -17.01 -25.80 -18.18
N SER A 99 -17.56 -26.21 -19.33
CA SER A 99 -17.45 -25.45 -20.57
C SER A 99 -18.31 -24.18 -20.61
N ILE A 100 -19.33 -24.06 -19.75
CA ILE A 100 -20.29 -22.94 -19.79
C ILE A 100 -19.72 -21.67 -19.16
N ILE A 101 -19.11 -21.75 -17.96
CA ILE A 101 -18.44 -20.61 -17.29
C ILE A 101 -17.10 -20.97 -16.62
N GLY A 102 -16.46 -22.07 -17.02
CA GLY A 102 -15.14 -22.52 -16.52
C GLY A 102 -15.14 -23.27 -15.19
N THR A 103 -16.31 -23.42 -14.54
CA THR A 103 -16.50 -24.09 -13.23
C THR A 103 -17.97 -24.46 -13.03
N PRO A 104 -18.32 -25.47 -12.22
CA PRO A 104 -19.70 -25.80 -11.88
C PRO A 104 -20.36 -24.68 -11.05
N PHE A 105 -21.67 -24.51 -11.23
CA PHE A 105 -22.46 -23.49 -10.54
C PHE A 105 -23.92 -23.91 -10.39
N TYR A 106 -24.62 -23.29 -9.44
CA TYR A 106 -26.08 -23.39 -9.35
C TYR A 106 -26.71 -22.01 -9.25
N ILE A 107 -28.00 -21.93 -9.56
CA ILE A 107 -28.83 -20.72 -9.37
C ILE A 107 -29.96 -21.03 -8.38
N MET A 108 -30.16 -20.13 -7.41
CA MET A 108 -31.21 -20.18 -6.39
C MET A 108 -31.94 -18.83 -6.28
N GLU A 109 -33.03 -18.83 -5.51
CA GLU A 109 -33.83 -17.66 -5.16
C GLU A 109 -33.02 -16.55 -4.43
N PHE A 110 -33.35 -15.28 -4.69
CA PHE A 110 -32.87 -14.16 -3.88
C PHE A 110 -33.81 -13.92 -2.68
N LEU A 111 -33.42 -14.44 -1.52
CA LEU A 111 -34.14 -14.21 -0.26
C LEU A 111 -33.92 -12.77 0.23
N ASP A 112 -34.86 -11.89 -0.06
CA ASP A 112 -34.79 -10.45 0.24
C ASP A 112 -35.14 -10.19 1.73
N GLY A 113 -34.16 -10.33 2.63
CA GLY A 113 -34.34 -10.31 4.08
C GLY A 113 -33.21 -9.64 4.89
N ARG A 114 -33.22 -9.84 6.21
CA ARG A 114 -32.22 -9.35 7.18
C ARG A 114 -31.24 -10.47 7.54
N ILE A 115 -29.94 -10.15 7.59
CA ILE A 115 -28.87 -11.05 8.09
C ILE A 115 -28.15 -10.32 9.22
N PHE A 116 -27.74 -11.03 10.27
CA PHE A 116 -27.15 -10.45 11.49
C PHE A 116 -25.77 -11.04 11.76
N GLU A 117 -24.71 -10.29 11.45
CA GLU A 117 -23.31 -10.66 11.71
C GLU A 117 -23.01 -10.72 13.23
N ASP A 118 -23.62 -9.81 14.02
CA ASP A 118 -23.61 -9.92 15.48
C ASP A 118 -24.79 -10.80 15.93
N PHE A 119 -24.46 -11.97 16.50
CA PHE A 119 -25.42 -12.97 16.95
C PHE A 119 -26.30 -12.46 18.12
N THR A 120 -25.87 -11.41 18.84
CA THR A 120 -26.71 -10.73 19.86
C THR A 120 -27.80 -9.84 19.25
N MET A 121 -27.77 -9.64 17.93
CA MET A 121 -28.74 -8.85 17.16
C MET A 121 -28.87 -7.41 17.70
N GLN A 122 -27.76 -6.68 17.81
CA GLN A 122 -27.78 -5.29 18.27
C GLN A 122 -28.73 -4.41 17.42
N GLY A 123 -29.42 -3.47 18.05
CA GLY A 123 -30.43 -2.62 17.41
C GLY A 123 -31.84 -3.22 17.30
N VAL A 124 -32.02 -4.51 17.60
CA VAL A 124 -33.34 -5.17 17.66
C VAL A 124 -33.99 -4.95 19.05
N GLU A 125 -35.31 -4.77 19.11
CA GLU A 125 -36.03 -4.66 20.39
C GLU A 125 -36.01 -5.96 21.20
N PRO A 126 -36.01 -5.95 22.54
CA PRO A 126 -35.85 -7.17 23.36
C PRO A 126 -36.90 -8.26 23.09
N THR A 127 -38.14 -7.87 22.83
CA THR A 127 -39.23 -8.80 22.49
C THR A 127 -39.09 -9.39 21.09
N GLU A 128 -38.65 -8.60 20.12
CA GLU A 128 -38.36 -9.06 18.76
C GLU A 128 -37.14 -9.99 18.74
N ARG A 129 -36.10 -9.69 19.52
CA ARG A 129 -34.90 -10.52 19.71
C ARG A 129 -35.24 -11.90 20.26
N GLU A 130 -36.08 -11.99 21.29
CA GLU A 130 -36.50 -13.29 21.84
C GLU A 130 -37.31 -14.09 20.81
N ALA A 131 -38.20 -13.43 20.06
CA ALA A 131 -38.99 -14.07 19.01
C ALA A 131 -38.13 -14.59 17.84
N MET A 132 -37.14 -13.81 17.39
CA MET A 132 -36.19 -14.19 16.34
C MET A 132 -35.32 -15.37 16.77
N TRP A 133 -34.74 -15.33 17.98
CA TRP A 133 -33.99 -16.46 18.52
C TRP A 133 -34.87 -17.70 18.68
N ARG A 134 -36.15 -17.54 19.05
CA ARG A 134 -37.10 -18.65 19.11
C ARG A 134 -37.32 -19.28 17.75
N ASP A 135 -37.64 -18.53 16.70
CA ASP A 135 -37.91 -19.16 15.38
C ASP A 135 -36.65 -19.69 14.70
N ALA A 136 -35.46 -19.15 14.99
CA ALA A 136 -34.18 -19.79 14.62
C ALA A 136 -34.07 -21.20 15.24
N VAL A 137 -34.33 -21.33 16.55
CA VAL A 137 -34.30 -22.61 17.26
C VAL A 137 -35.40 -23.57 16.78
N MET A 138 -36.61 -23.06 16.50
CA MET A 138 -37.69 -23.85 15.90
C MET A 138 -37.32 -24.33 14.50
N THR A 139 -36.64 -23.51 13.69
CA THR A 139 -36.18 -23.85 12.34
C THR A 139 -35.09 -24.93 12.36
N LEU A 140 -34.15 -24.88 13.31
CA LEU A 140 -33.20 -25.97 13.55
C LEU A 140 -33.92 -27.27 13.94
N ALA A 141 -34.94 -27.19 14.79
CA ALA A 141 -35.75 -28.34 15.18
C ALA A 141 -36.58 -28.93 14.02
N ARG A 142 -37.11 -28.09 13.11
CA ARG A 142 -37.74 -28.51 11.84
C ARG A 142 -36.75 -29.29 10.98
N LEU A 143 -35.54 -28.75 10.77
CA LEU A 143 -34.47 -29.43 10.01
C LEU A 143 -34.11 -30.81 10.60
N HIS A 144 -33.91 -30.89 11.91
CA HIS A 144 -33.58 -32.14 12.58
C HIS A 144 -34.72 -33.18 12.60
N ALA A 145 -35.97 -32.77 12.30
CA ALA A 145 -37.14 -33.65 12.22
C ALA A 145 -37.40 -34.25 10.82
N VAL A 146 -36.70 -33.81 9.78
CA VAL A 146 -36.86 -34.36 8.41
C VAL A 146 -36.26 -35.76 8.31
N ASP A 147 -37.03 -36.76 7.84
CA ASP A 147 -36.44 -38.04 7.44
C ASP A 147 -35.70 -37.87 6.11
N TYR A 148 -34.36 -37.90 6.21
CA TYR A 148 -33.43 -37.84 5.09
C TYR A 148 -33.66 -38.94 4.04
N LYS A 149 -34.38 -40.02 4.34
CA LYS A 149 -34.73 -41.07 3.37
C LYS A 149 -35.88 -40.64 2.48
N GLU A 150 -36.93 -40.05 3.05
CA GLU A 150 -38.12 -39.61 2.30
C GLU A 150 -37.78 -38.49 1.31
N VAL A 151 -36.85 -37.60 1.69
CA VAL A 151 -36.31 -36.55 0.79
C VAL A 151 -35.15 -37.02 -0.12
N GLY A 152 -34.91 -38.34 -0.26
CA GLY A 152 -33.93 -38.88 -1.22
C GLY A 152 -32.44 -38.64 -0.88
N LEU A 153 -32.15 -38.30 0.38
CA LEU A 153 -30.81 -38.03 0.92
C LEU A 153 -30.20 -39.24 1.66
N GLU A 154 -30.76 -40.45 1.59
CA GLU A 154 -30.21 -41.68 2.21
C GLU A 154 -28.69 -41.85 1.98
N LYS A 155 -28.21 -41.55 0.76
CA LYS A 155 -26.80 -41.70 0.36
C LYS A 155 -25.96 -40.44 0.57
N PHE A 156 -26.46 -39.44 1.30
CA PHE A 156 -25.80 -38.14 1.51
C PHE A 156 -24.70 -38.18 2.59
N GLY A 157 -24.74 -39.17 3.48
CA GLY A 157 -23.77 -39.39 4.56
C GLY A 157 -23.75 -40.85 5.04
N LYS A 158 -23.24 -41.10 6.25
CA LYS A 158 -23.26 -42.43 6.90
C LYS A 158 -24.11 -42.36 8.18
N PRO A 159 -25.17 -43.17 8.35
CA PRO A 159 -26.17 -42.94 9.38
C PRO A 159 -25.68 -43.17 10.81
N SER A 160 -24.97 -44.27 11.11
CA SER A 160 -24.55 -44.62 12.47
C SER A 160 -23.12 -44.21 12.81
N GLY A 161 -22.83 -43.97 14.08
CA GLY A 161 -21.48 -43.72 14.62
C GLY A 161 -20.90 -42.36 14.21
N PHE A 162 -21.67 -41.28 14.39
CA PHE A 162 -21.23 -39.93 14.02
C PHE A 162 -19.99 -39.47 14.81
N TYR A 163 -20.05 -39.49 16.14
CA TYR A 163 -18.96 -39.03 16.99
C TYR A 163 -17.68 -39.89 16.89
N PRO A 164 -17.74 -41.24 16.89
CA PRO A 164 -16.56 -42.07 16.61
C PRO A 164 -15.83 -41.73 15.30
N ARG A 165 -16.55 -41.35 14.24
CA ARG A 165 -15.92 -40.85 13.01
C ARG A 165 -15.25 -39.49 13.22
N GLN A 166 -15.94 -38.54 13.85
CA GLN A 166 -15.37 -37.20 14.11
C GLN A 166 -14.09 -37.31 14.94
N ILE A 167 -14.11 -38.07 16.04
CA ILE A 167 -12.94 -38.33 16.89
C ILE A 167 -11.77 -38.89 16.06
N ASN A 168 -12.01 -39.90 15.22
CA ASN A 168 -10.94 -40.49 14.39
C ASN A 168 -10.42 -39.52 13.30
N THR A 169 -11.26 -38.65 12.75
CA THR A 169 -10.83 -37.58 11.84
C THR A 169 -9.90 -36.60 12.54
N TRP A 170 -10.29 -36.10 13.73
CA TRP A 170 -9.48 -35.15 14.50
C TRP A 170 -8.18 -35.77 15.02
N VAL A 171 -8.20 -37.03 15.47
CA VAL A 171 -6.97 -37.79 15.78
C VAL A 171 -6.03 -37.91 14.58
N THR A 172 -6.57 -38.00 13.36
CA THR A 172 -5.75 -38.06 12.13
C THR A 172 -5.19 -36.68 11.74
N ILE A 173 -5.95 -35.61 11.97
CA ILE A 173 -5.52 -34.23 11.69
C ILE A 173 -4.42 -33.81 12.68
N CYS A 174 -4.70 -33.86 13.99
CA CYS A 174 -3.74 -33.53 15.03
C CYS A 174 -2.51 -34.44 14.94
N GLY A 175 -2.68 -35.76 14.77
CA GLY A 175 -1.56 -36.70 14.61
C GLY A 175 -0.74 -36.56 13.31
N ASN A 176 -1.11 -35.64 12.42
CA ASN A 176 -0.26 -35.15 11.32
C ASN A 176 0.38 -33.80 11.65
N GLN A 177 -0.29 -32.92 12.41
CA GLN A 177 0.28 -31.68 12.94
C GLN A 177 1.40 -31.96 13.97
N GLU A 178 1.25 -32.96 14.83
CA GLU A 178 2.31 -33.44 15.77
C GLU A 178 3.62 -33.83 15.05
N LYS A 179 3.53 -34.14 13.75
CA LYS A 179 4.63 -34.55 12.87
C LYS A 179 5.02 -33.47 11.85
N ALA A 180 4.31 -32.34 11.84
CA ALA A 180 4.79 -31.17 11.11
C ALA A 180 6.07 -30.71 11.80
N VAL A 181 7.11 -30.47 11.01
CA VAL A 181 8.37 -29.93 11.48
C VAL A 181 8.29 -28.41 11.36
N ASP A 182 8.56 -27.72 12.46
CA ASP A 182 8.65 -26.28 12.48
C ASP A 182 9.87 -25.82 11.66
N VAL A 183 9.66 -24.82 10.81
CA VAL A 183 10.60 -24.48 9.73
C VAL A 183 11.80 -23.68 10.24
N GLU A 184 11.68 -23.01 11.38
CA GLU A 184 12.77 -22.23 11.99
C GLU A 184 13.63 -23.10 12.91
N THR A 185 13.02 -23.97 13.72
CA THR A 185 13.71 -24.80 14.73
C THR A 185 14.21 -26.14 14.19
N LYS A 186 13.66 -26.63 13.07
CA LYS A 186 13.77 -28.03 12.59
C LYS A 186 13.25 -29.09 13.58
N GLU A 187 12.56 -28.70 14.66
CA GLU A 187 11.93 -29.64 15.61
C GLU A 187 10.47 -29.94 15.22
N PRO A 188 9.93 -31.13 15.54
CA PRO A 188 8.50 -31.40 15.36
C PRO A 188 7.66 -30.56 16.34
N VAL A 189 6.52 -30.02 15.87
CA VAL A 189 5.56 -29.23 16.68
C VAL A 189 5.15 -29.95 17.98
N GLY A 190 5.24 -31.27 18.01
CA GLY A 190 5.14 -32.06 19.22
C GLY A 190 3.71 -32.46 19.57
N LYS A 191 3.56 -33.20 20.69
CA LYS A 191 2.26 -33.70 21.13
C LYS A 191 1.48 -32.62 21.87
N LEU A 192 0.20 -32.51 21.57
CA LEU A 192 -0.74 -31.71 22.35
C LEU A 192 -0.84 -32.27 23.80
N PRO A 193 -0.57 -31.47 24.85
CA PRO A 193 -0.77 -31.87 26.24
C PRO A 193 -2.20 -32.38 26.50
N PHE A 194 -2.31 -33.43 27.31
CA PHE A 194 -3.58 -34.09 27.63
C PHE A 194 -4.38 -34.62 26.42
N PHE A 195 -3.82 -34.63 25.20
CA PHE A 195 -4.51 -35.10 23.99
C PHE A 195 -4.87 -36.59 24.07
N GLU A 196 -3.95 -37.44 24.53
CA GLU A 196 -4.23 -38.86 24.76
C GLU A 196 -5.30 -39.10 25.84
N GLU A 197 -5.47 -38.17 26.78
CA GLU A 197 -6.47 -38.26 27.86
C GLU A 197 -7.84 -37.77 27.42
N THR A 198 -7.90 -36.62 26.71
CA THR A 198 -9.13 -36.10 26.11
C THR A 198 -9.65 -37.03 25.01
N VAL A 199 -8.79 -37.55 24.13
CA VAL A 199 -9.16 -38.59 23.15
C VAL A 199 -9.65 -39.86 23.86
N ARG A 200 -9.05 -40.27 24.99
CA ARG A 200 -9.52 -41.43 25.78
C ARG A 200 -10.89 -41.17 26.43
N PHE A 201 -11.15 -39.95 26.92
CA PHE A 201 -12.44 -39.52 27.42
C PHE A 201 -13.52 -39.58 26.33
N PHE A 202 -13.28 -38.97 25.17
CA PHE A 202 -14.25 -38.97 24.06
C PHE A 202 -14.43 -40.35 23.42
N LYS A 203 -13.40 -41.21 23.38
CA LYS A 203 -13.52 -42.61 22.89
C LYS A 203 -14.26 -43.55 23.85
N ASN A 204 -14.55 -43.15 25.08
CA ASN A 204 -15.31 -43.98 26.01
C ASN A 204 -16.80 -44.00 25.63
N GLU A 205 -17.23 -45.07 24.96
CA GLU A 205 -18.62 -45.25 24.48
C GLU A 205 -19.68 -45.09 25.58
N ARG A 206 -19.35 -45.36 26.85
CA ARG A 206 -20.26 -45.16 28.00
C ARG A 206 -20.53 -43.69 28.35
N LEU A 207 -19.72 -42.77 27.84
CA LEU A 207 -19.84 -41.33 28.04
C LEU A 207 -20.38 -40.60 26.80
N GLN A 208 -20.45 -41.26 25.64
CA GLN A 208 -20.94 -40.65 24.41
C GLN A 208 -22.47 -40.46 24.44
N PRO A 209 -23.00 -39.43 23.75
CA PRO A 209 -24.42 -39.31 23.44
C PRO A 209 -24.95 -40.56 22.74
N LYS A 210 -26.23 -40.89 22.97
CA LYS A 210 -26.85 -42.05 22.31
C LYS A 210 -26.91 -41.81 20.80
N ASP A 211 -26.30 -42.69 20.00
CA ASP A 211 -26.20 -42.53 18.55
C ASP A 211 -27.56 -42.27 17.87
N ARG A 212 -27.60 -41.23 17.03
CA ARG A 212 -28.78 -40.68 16.34
C ARG A 212 -28.35 -40.18 14.97
N ALA A 213 -29.24 -40.31 14.00
CA ALA A 213 -29.01 -39.93 12.61
C ALA A 213 -30.12 -38.97 12.12
N THR A 214 -29.75 -37.76 11.75
CA THR A 214 -30.62 -36.81 11.02
C THR A 214 -29.78 -35.94 10.08
N LEU A 215 -30.41 -35.03 9.32
CA LEU A 215 -29.72 -33.99 8.57
C LEU A 215 -29.11 -32.97 9.54
N VAL A 216 -27.81 -32.73 9.40
CA VAL A 216 -27.03 -31.78 10.20
C VAL A 216 -26.44 -30.76 9.24
N HIS A 217 -26.61 -29.46 9.53
CA HIS A 217 -26.05 -28.34 8.77
C HIS A 217 -24.52 -28.30 8.89
N GLY A 218 -24.01 -28.58 10.09
CA GLY A 218 -22.58 -28.68 10.40
C GLY A 218 -21.96 -27.36 10.86
N ASP A 219 -22.52 -26.23 10.40
CA ASP A 219 -22.22 -24.87 10.85
C ASP A 219 -23.52 -24.04 10.99
N TYR A 220 -24.41 -24.45 11.90
CA TYR A 220 -25.66 -23.71 12.18
C TYR A 220 -25.44 -22.56 13.19
N LYS A 221 -25.61 -21.33 12.73
CA LYS A 221 -25.28 -20.08 13.44
C LYS A 221 -26.09 -18.90 12.87
N ILE A 222 -26.18 -17.78 13.60
CA ILE A 222 -27.13 -16.68 13.33
C ILE A 222 -26.84 -15.93 12.02
N ASP A 223 -25.57 -15.77 11.66
CA ASP A 223 -25.11 -15.14 10.40
C ASP A 223 -25.39 -16.00 9.16
N ASN A 224 -25.60 -17.30 9.32
CA ASN A 224 -26.08 -18.22 8.26
C ASN A 224 -27.61 -18.20 8.10
N LEU A 225 -28.36 -17.36 8.83
CA LEU A 225 -29.82 -17.27 8.75
C LEU A 225 -30.29 -15.95 8.13
N VAL A 226 -31.19 -16.06 7.14
CA VAL A 226 -31.94 -14.93 6.60
C VAL A 226 -33.26 -14.81 7.35
N PHE A 227 -33.49 -13.69 8.04
CA PHE A 227 -34.75 -13.33 8.66
C PHE A 227 -35.62 -12.50 7.71
N HIS A 228 -36.94 -12.51 7.90
CA HIS A 228 -37.85 -11.65 7.13
C HIS A 228 -37.55 -10.15 7.38
N LYS A 229 -37.84 -9.29 6.39
CA LYS A 229 -37.57 -7.84 6.46
C LYS A 229 -38.17 -7.15 7.68
N THR A 230 -39.38 -7.56 8.04
CA THR A 230 -40.26 -6.87 9.00
C THR A 230 -40.82 -7.79 10.08
N GLU A 231 -40.50 -9.08 10.05
CA GLU A 231 -41.08 -10.09 10.95
C GLU A 231 -39.96 -10.91 11.61
N SER A 232 -40.24 -11.44 12.80
CA SER A 232 -39.31 -12.21 13.63
C SER A 232 -39.14 -13.68 13.21
N ARG A 233 -39.28 -14.00 11.90
CA ARG A 233 -39.17 -15.37 11.36
C ARG A 233 -37.98 -15.55 10.44
N VAL A 234 -37.45 -16.77 10.39
CA VAL A 234 -36.45 -17.21 9.42
C VAL A 234 -37.14 -17.48 8.08
N ILE A 235 -36.51 -17.04 6.99
CA ILE A 235 -36.95 -17.30 5.60
C ILE A 235 -35.91 -18.08 4.78
N GLY A 236 -34.71 -18.31 5.31
CA GLY A 236 -33.76 -19.26 4.73
C GLY A 236 -32.55 -19.57 5.62
N ILE A 237 -32.05 -20.79 5.51
CA ILE A 237 -30.75 -21.24 6.01
C ILE A 237 -29.76 -21.26 4.83
N LEU A 238 -28.57 -20.67 5.01
CA LEU A 238 -27.51 -20.57 4.02
C LEU A 238 -26.24 -21.33 4.42
N ASP A 239 -25.35 -21.54 3.44
CA ASP A 239 -23.99 -22.09 3.60
C ASP A 239 -23.90 -23.58 3.98
N TRP A 240 -24.63 -24.40 3.21
CA TRP A 240 -24.77 -25.85 3.39
C TRP A 240 -23.50 -26.69 3.10
N GLU A 241 -22.32 -26.09 2.96
CA GLU A 241 -21.12 -26.80 2.49
C GLU A 241 -20.58 -27.87 3.47
N MET A 242 -20.81 -27.69 4.76
CA MET A 242 -20.46 -28.68 5.82
C MET A 242 -21.52 -29.75 6.07
N SER A 243 -22.69 -29.67 5.41
CA SER A 243 -23.86 -30.47 5.76
C SER A 243 -23.69 -31.98 5.53
N THR A 244 -24.32 -32.80 6.38
CA THR A 244 -24.17 -34.27 6.36
C THR A 244 -25.27 -35.01 7.12
N ILE A 245 -25.29 -36.34 7.04
CA ILE A 245 -26.07 -37.17 7.98
C ILE A 245 -25.22 -37.34 9.25
N GLY A 246 -25.77 -36.93 10.40
CA GLY A 246 -25.04 -36.90 11.65
C GLY A 246 -25.92 -36.77 12.89
N HIS A 247 -25.29 -36.42 14.01
CA HIS A 247 -25.96 -36.30 15.29
C HIS A 247 -26.46 -34.86 15.53
N PRO A 248 -27.76 -34.64 15.86
CA PRO A 248 -28.36 -33.30 15.95
C PRO A 248 -27.70 -32.39 17.00
N LEU A 249 -27.13 -32.99 18.05
CA LEU A 249 -26.36 -32.28 19.08
C LEU A 249 -25.20 -31.42 18.51
N SER A 250 -24.67 -31.74 17.33
CA SER A 250 -23.60 -30.96 16.69
C SER A 250 -24.03 -29.50 16.45
N ASP A 251 -25.20 -29.28 15.84
CA ASP A 251 -25.69 -27.94 15.54
C ASP A 251 -26.31 -27.24 16.76
N ILE A 252 -26.88 -28.02 17.70
CA ILE A 252 -27.27 -27.50 19.02
C ILE A 252 -26.04 -26.92 19.75
N CYS A 253 -24.87 -27.56 19.64
CA CYS A 253 -23.64 -27.05 20.25
C CYS A 253 -23.03 -25.88 19.45
N ASN A 254 -23.14 -25.87 18.11
CA ASN A 254 -22.73 -24.72 17.28
C ASN A 254 -23.47 -23.45 17.73
N ILE A 255 -24.82 -23.44 17.72
CA ILE A 255 -25.62 -22.25 18.10
C ILE A 255 -25.46 -21.85 19.58
N LEU A 256 -25.13 -22.79 20.47
CA LEU A 256 -24.89 -22.51 21.90
C LEU A 256 -23.46 -22.05 22.22
N THR A 257 -22.49 -22.15 21.30
CA THR A 257 -21.05 -21.97 21.60
C THR A 257 -20.75 -20.65 22.32
N ASN A 258 -21.28 -19.52 21.83
CA ASN A 258 -21.02 -18.20 22.43
C ASN A 258 -21.52 -18.06 23.87
N PHE A 259 -22.59 -18.78 24.27
CA PHE A 259 -23.08 -18.79 25.66
C PHE A 259 -22.18 -19.58 26.63
N TYR A 260 -21.32 -20.45 26.11
CA TYR A 260 -20.37 -21.23 26.90
C TYR A 260 -18.99 -20.58 26.94
N THR A 261 -18.49 -20.06 25.80
CA THR A 261 -17.21 -19.33 25.77
C THR A 261 -17.28 -18.03 26.57
N ALA A 262 -18.42 -17.32 26.58
CA ALA A 262 -18.62 -16.11 27.38
C ALA A 262 -18.42 -16.28 28.90
N LYS A 263 -18.51 -17.53 29.41
CA LYS A 263 -18.27 -17.85 30.83
C LYS A 263 -16.77 -17.91 31.18
N SER A 264 -15.89 -17.98 30.18
CA SER A 264 -14.46 -18.19 30.33
C SER A 264 -13.69 -17.15 29.50
N PRO A 265 -13.27 -16.01 30.09
CA PRO A 265 -12.52 -14.98 29.38
C PRO A 265 -11.26 -15.56 28.70
N GLY A 266 -11.13 -15.36 27.39
CA GLY A 266 -10.07 -15.94 26.56
C GLY A 266 -10.46 -17.21 25.79
N ALA A 267 -11.59 -17.87 26.10
CA ALA A 267 -12.05 -19.07 25.39
C ALA A 267 -12.71 -18.81 24.02
N ALA A 268 -12.54 -17.60 23.45
CA ALA A 268 -12.94 -17.23 22.11
C ALA A 268 -12.06 -16.08 21.59
N PRO A 269 -11.76 -16.01 20.28
CA PRO A 269 -10.97 -14.93 19.68
C PRO A 269 -11.72 -13.58 19.59
N SER A 270 -12.99 -13.53 19.98
CA SER A 270 -13.85 -12.34 20.01
C SER A 270 -14.54 -12.18 21.37
N ASP A 271 -14.90 -10.94 21.73
CA ASP A 271 -15.57 -10.64 23.01
C ASP A 271 -17.02 -11.16 23.01
N THR A 272 -17.22 -12.35 23.57
CA THR A 272 -18.54 -12.95 23.77
C THR A 272 -19.24 -12.51 25.06
N SER A 273 -18.68 -11.56 25.84
CA SER A 273 -19.23 -11.19 27.16
C SER A 273 -20.67 -10.66 27.15
N MET A 274 -21.17 -10.20 25.99
CA MET A 274 -22.58 -9.83 25.77
C MET A 274 -23.56 -11.02 25.87
N PHE A 275 -23.08 -12.26 25.77
CA PHE A 275 -23.86 -13.49 26.00
C PHE A 275 -24.00 -13.84 27.49
N LEU A 276 -23.36 -13.11 28.41
CA LEU A 276 -23.52 -13.32 29.85
C LEU A 276 -24.95 -12.95 30.31
N PRO A 277 -25.53 -13.69 31.27
CA PRO A 277 -26.90 -13.45 31.74
C PRO A 277 -27.15 -12.00 32.16
N GLY A 278 -28.11 -11.35 31.49
CA GLY A 278 -28.52 -9.97 31.77
C GLY A 278 -27.67 -8.87 31.11
N ARG A 279 -26.66 -9.19 30.28
CA ARG A 279 -25.93 -8.17 29.49
C ARG A 279 -26.73 -7.67 28.28
N THR A 280 -27.38 -8.56 27.54
CA THR A 280 -28.26 -8.22 26.41
C THR A 280 -29.72 -8.53 26.75
N PRO A 281 -30.59 -7.50 26.91
CA PRO A 281 -32.02 -7.71 27.12
C PRO A 281 -32.68 -8.45 25.96
N GLY A 282 -33.54 -9.43 26.26
CA GLY A 282 -34.24 -10.24 25.25
C GLY A 282 -33.41 -11.34 24.60
N LEU A 283 -32.13 -11.51 24.98
CA LEU A 283 -31.35 -12.69 24.60
C LEU A 283 -31.78 -13.88 25.49
N PRO A 284 -32.27 -15.00 24.92
CA PRO A 284 -32.74 -16.13 25.72
C PRO A 284 -31.57 -16.88 26.36
N ARG A 285 -31.84 -17.59 27.46
CA ARG A 285 -30.84 -18.43 28.12
C ARG A 285 -30.72 -19.81 27.44
N PRO A 286 -29.57 -20.50 27.51
CA PRO A 286 -29.39 -21.85 26.96
C PRO A 286 -30.45 -22.86 27.38
N GLU A 287 -30.95 -22.79 28.62
CA GLU A 287 -31.97 -23.70 29.13
C GLU A 287 -33.31 -23.52 28.39
N ARG A 288 -33.64 -22.29 28.00
CA ARG A 288 -34.85 -21.91 27.25
C ARG A 288 -34.74 -22.24 25.77
N ILE A 289 -33.54 -22.07 25.19
CA ILE A 289 -33.21 -22.56 23.84
C ILE A 289 -33.42 -24.08 23.75
N LEU A 290 -32.89 -24.83 24.71
CA LEU A 290 -33.03 -26.29 24.76
C LEU A 290 -34.47 -26.74 25.01
N GLU A 291 -35.26 -25.99 25.78
CA GLU A 291 -36.70 -26.23 25.97
C GLU A 291 -37.48 -26.10 24.66
N TRP A 292 -37.32 -24.98 23.92
CA TRP A 292 -37.98 -24.79 22.62
C TRP A 292 -37.58 -25.85 21.60
N TYR A 293 -36.28 -26.16 21.53
CA TYR A 293 -35.75 -27.20 20.65
C TYR A 293 -36.36 -28.58 20.96
N ALA A 294 -36.45 -28.97 22.24
CA ALA A 294 -36.97 -30.26 22.66
C ALA A 294 -38.47 -30.41 22.36
N VAL A 295 -39.26 -29.34 22.52
CA VAL A 295 -40.70 -29.33 22.21
C VAL A 295 -40.96 -29.59 20.72
N GLN A 296 -40.18 -29.00 19.81
CA GLN A 296 -40.40 -29.13 18.37
C GLN A 296 -39.74 -30.38 17.75
N SER A 297 -38.61 -30.85 18.29
CA SER A 297 -37.86 -32.00 17.73
C SER A 297 -38.15 -33.34 18.41
N GLY A 298 -38.84 -33.35 19.56
CA GLY A 298 -39.00 -34.53 20.40
C GLY A 298 -37.70 -35.03 21.05
N TYR A 299 -36.59 -34.31 20.93
CA TYR A 299 -35.27 -34.67 21.48
C TYR A 299 -34.83 -33.68 22.56
N ASP A 300 -34.93 -34.10 23.82
CA ASP A 300 -34.29 -33.41 24.94
C ASP A 300 -32.78 -33.68 24.96
N ALA A 301 -32.00 -32.67 24.59
CA ALA A 301 -30.54 -32.72 24.55
C ALA A 301 -29.87 -32.36 25.90
N ARG A 302 -30.62 -31.91 26.92
CA ARG A 302 -30.05 -31.27 28.14
C ARG A 302 -29.05 -32.14 28.91
N SER A 303 -29.20 -33.47 28.88
CA SER A 303 -28.28 -34.42 29.49
C SER A 303 -27.00 -34.66 28.67
N GLU A 304 -27.05 -34.48 27.35
CA GLU A 304 -25.95 -34.76 26.42
C GLU A 304 -25.14 -33.49 26.07
N VAL A 305 -25.75 -32.30 26.20
CA VAL A 305 -25.11 -30.97 25.98
C VAL A 305 -23.78 -30.77 26.72
N PRO A 306 -23.59 -31.16 27.99
CA PRO A 306 -22.29 -30.99 28.64
C PRO A 306 -21.13 -31.72 27.92
N TRP A 307 -21.39 -32.94 27.42
CA TRP A 307 -20.42 -33.69 26.62
C TRP A 307 -20.28 -33.09 25.21
N GLY A 308 -21.41 -32.71 24.58
CA GLY A 308 -21.42 -32.10 23.25
C GLY A 308 -20.65 -30.78 23.19
N MET A 309 -20.81 -29.91 24.20
CA MET A 309 -20.06 -28.66 24.30
C MET A 309 -18.57 -28.90 24.57
N ALA A 310 -18.22 -29.85 25.43
CA ALA A 310 -16.82 -30.22 25.64
C ALA A 310 -16.17 -30.73 24.34
N PHE A 311 -16.89 -31.55 23.56
CA PHE A 311 -16.43 -32.03 22.25
C PHE A 311 -16.32 -30.90 21.22
N SER A 312 -17.28 -29.96 21.18
CA SER A 312 -17.25 -28.82 20.25
C SER A 312 -16.17 -27.79 20.59
N ILE A 313 -15.89 -27.56 21.89
CA ILE A 313 -14.76 -26.74 22.31
C ILE A 313 -13.44 -27.43 21.96
N TRP A 314 -13.32 -28.75 22.20
CA TRP A 314 -12.15 -29.54 21.75
C TRP A 314 -11.97 -29.52 20.22
N LYS A 315 -13.07 -29.47 19.44
CA LYS A 315 -13.04 -29.31 17.98
C LYS A 315 -12.49 -27.94 17.53
N LEU A 316 -12.74 -26.88 18.31
CA LEU A 316 -12.20 -25.53 18.07
C LEU A 316 -10.75 -25.42 18.55
N ALA A 317 -10.44 -26.06 19.68
CA ALA A 317 -9.10 -26.17 20.24
C ALA A 317 -8.17 -27.01 19.35
N GLY A 318 -8.62 -28.08 18.67
CA GLY A 318 -7.76 -28.90 17.81
C GLY A 318 -6.91 -28.13 16.79
N PRO A 319 -7.48 -27.15 16.04
CA PRO A 319 -6.72 -26.20 15.25
C PRO A 319 -6.02 -25.10 16.08
N GLN A 320 -6.70 -24.55 17.10
CA GLN A 320 -6.23 -23.38 17.85
C GLN A 320 -5.10 -23.69 18.84
N ASP A 321 -4.97 -24.91 19.34
CA ASP A 321 -3.93 -25.34 20.27
C ASP A 321 -2.57 -25.51 19.57
N ALA A 322 -2.53 -25.63 18.23
CA ALA A 322 -1.27 -25.43 17.49
C ALA A 322 -0.78 -23.96 17.59
N GLU A 323 -1.67 -23.03 17.91
CA GLU A 323 -1.41 -21.61 18.20
C GLU A 323 -1.27 -21.34 19.71
N LEU A 324 -2.02 -22.08 20.55
CA LEU A 324 -2.17 -21.89 21.99
C LEU A 324 -1.16 -22.69 22.83
N LEU A 325 -0.52 -23.73 22.29
CA LEU A 325 0.55 -24.47 22.99
C LEU A 325 1.91 -23.77 22.92
N LEU A 326 1.98 -22.63 22.24
CA LEU A 326 3.01 -21.62 22.45
C LEU A 326 2.64 -20.61 23.56
N ASN A 327 1.48 -20.76 24.24
CA ASN A 327 0.95 -19.80 25.23
C ASN A 327 0.14 -20.47 26.39
N ASP A 328 0.86 -21.14 27.30
CA ASP A 328 0.53 -21.43 28.73
C ASP A 328 -0.92 -21.73 29.20
N PHE A 329 -1.09 -22.91 29.82
CA PHE A 329 -2.15 -23.21 30.79
C PHE A 329 -1.60 -23.33 32.22
N PRO A 330 -2.09 -22.58 33.23
CA PRO A 330 -1.63 -22.69 34.61
C PRO A 330 -2.27 -23.87 35.37
N ALA A 331 -1.48 -24.89 35.70
CA ALA A 331 -1.93 -26.02 36.52
C ALA A 331 -1.85 -25.70 38.03
N GLY A 332 -2.91 -25.97 38.79
CA GLY A 332 -2.98 -25.58 40.21
C GLY A 332 -4.03 -26.32 41.05
N LEU A 333 -3.83 -27.62 41.29
CA LEU A 333 -4.62 -28.39 42.26
C LEU A 333 -3.72 -29.41 42.97
N SER A 334 -3.46 -29.21 44.27
CA SER A 334 -2.42 -29.94 45.00
C SER A 334 -2.91 -31.25 45.62
N MET A 335 -2.10 -32.32 45.57
CA MET A 335 -2.16 -33.42 46.53
C MET A 335 -0.77 -33.80 47.06
N ALA A 336 -0.73 -33.96 48.38
CA ALA A 336 0.35 -34.34 49.28
C ALA A 336 1.62 -35.07 48.74
N GLY A 337 2.78 -34.53 49.12
CA GLY A 337 3.70 -35.25 50.02
C GLY A 337 4.90 -36.01 49.43
N ASN A 338 6.05 -35.35 49.35
CA ASN A 338 7.26 -35.78 50.09
C ASN A 338 8.40 -34.73 50.03
N THR A 339 9.39 -34.87 50.93
CA THR A 339 10.53 -33.93 51.04
C THR A 339 11.69 -34.29 50.10
N PRO A 340 12.31 -33.32 49.40
CA PRO A 340 13.50 -33.56 48.60
C PRO A 340 14.76 -33.62 49.50
N ARG A 341 15.64 -34.60 49.24
CA ARG A 341 16.98 -34.65 49.87
C ARG A 341 17.94 -33.69 49.14
N ARG A 342 18.76 -32.98 49.91
CA ARG A 342 19.78 -32.07 49.41
C ARG A 342 21.02 -32.85 48.94
N ILE A 343 21.41 -32.69 47.68
CA ILE A 343 22.72 -33.09 47.16
C ILE A 343 23.47 -31.81 46.79
N THR A 344 24.71 -31.67 47.27
CA THR A 344 25.61 -30.56 46.97
C THR A 344 26.73 -31.04 46.04
N LEU A 345 26.91 -30.38 44.91
CA LEU A 345 28.09 -30.52 44.06
C LEU A 345 29.12 -29.42 44.42
N PRO A 346 30.43 -29.66 44.26
CA PRO A 346 31.48 -28.69 44.59
C PRO A 346 31.71 -27.67 43.47
N ASP A 347 32.28 -26.52 43.81
CA ASP A 347 32.74 -25.49 42.85
C ASP A 347 33.88 -26.02 41.96
N PRO A 348 33.90 -25.69 40.65
CA PRO A 348 35.03 -25.96 39.76
C PRO A 348 36.22 -25.03 40.03
N SER A 349 37.43 -25.52 39.73
CA SER A 349 38.71 -24.85 40.04
C SER A 349 39.07 -23.70 39.08
N ALA A 350 39.98 -22.84 39.53
CA ALA A 350 40.21 -21.49 38.98
C ALA A 350 41.03 -21.41 37.66
N ASP A 351 41.18 -22.49 36.90
CA ASP A 351 42.13 -22.57 35.78
C ASP A 351 41.57 -22.11 34.41
N GLU A 352 40.25 -22.05 34.21
CA GLU A 352 39.63 -21.64 32.93
C GLU A 352 39.62 -20.11 32.67
N ARG A 353 40.65 -19.38 33.12
CA ARG A 353 40.78 -17.92 32.90
C ARG A 353 42.19 -17.43 32.56
N ARG A 354 42.73 -17.86 31.41
CA ARG A 354 43.74 -17.11 30.63
C ARG A 354 43.76 -17.52 29.14
N PRO A 355 44.20 -16.63 28.22
CA PRO A 355 44.04 -16.83 26.78
C PRO A 355 45.20 -17.58 26.10
N LEU A 356 44.82 -18.36 25.08
CA LEU A 356 45.65 -19.10 24.12
C LEU A 356 44.91 -19.03 22.78
N LEU A 357 45.47 -18.76 21.59
CA LEU A 357 46.83 -18.45 21.11
C LEU A 357 46.71 -17.32 20.04
N ARG A 358 47.65 -16.38 19.95
CA ARG A 358 48.82 -16.33 19.03
C ARG A 358 48.47 -16.44 17.53
N SER A 359 49.01 -15.51 16.74
CA SER A 359 48.72 -15.32 15.31
C SER A 359 49.19 -16.46 14.40
N LEU A 360 48.43 -16.68 13.33
CA LEU A 360 48.91 -17.22 12.06
C LEU A 360 49.06 -16.06 11.06
N SER A 361 50.16 -16.07 10.31
CA SER A 361 50.52 -15.02 9.35
C SER A 361 50.50 -15.55 7.92
N THR A 362 49.77 -14.90 7.03
CA THR A 362 49.89 -15.04 5.58
C THR A 362 50.20 -13.67 4.97
N ASN A 363 51.29 -13.59 4.23
CA ASN A 363 51.83 -12.31 3.75
C ASN A 363 51.21 -11.91 2.41
N VAL A 364 50.61 -10.72 2.35
CA VAL A 364 50.29 -9.94 1.14
C VAL A 364 50.70 -8.49 1.45
N PRO A 365 51.37 -7.75 0.54
CA PRO A 365 52.27 -6.65 0.94
C PRO A 365 51.59 -5.33 1.31
N GLU A 366 52.37 -4.49 2.01
CA GLU A 366 51.96 -3.22 2.60
C GLU A 366 51.80 -2.09 1.57
N ASN A 367 50.58 -1.57 1.40
CA ASN A 367 50.28 -0.13 1.35
C ASN A 367 48.77 0.10 1.21
N ASN A 368 48.07 0.27 2.34
CA ASN A 368 46.72 0.85 2.34
C ASN A 368 46.37 1.43 3.72
N GLU A 369 45.78 2.62 3.76
CA GLU A 369 45.37 3.29 5.01
C GLU A 369 44.05 2.69 5.55
N ALA A 370 44.12 1.48 6.11
CA ALA A 370 42.99 0.75 6.68
C ALA A 370 42.45 1.36 8.01
N LEU A 371 42.08 2.64 7.99
CA LEU A 371 41.55 3.39 9.13
C LEU A 371 40.03 3.18 9.26
N TYR A 372 39.67 2.23 10.14
CA TYR A 372 38.30 1.99 10.65
C TYR A 372 37.29 1.36 9.69
N SER A 373 37.69 0.30 8.97
CA SER A 373 36.68 -0.68 8.55
C SER A 373 36.22 -1.51 9.76
N CYS A 374 34.95 -1.36 10.13
CA CYS A 374 34.17 -2.41 10.77
C CYS A 374 33.12 -2.96 9.78
N MET A 375 33.52 -3.10 8.50
CA MET A 375 32.69 -3.65 7.44
C MET A 375 32.77 -5.17 7.45
N THR A 376 31.97 -5.79 8.30
CA THR A 376 31.36 -7.08 7.97
C THR A 376 29.94 -6.78 7.52
N ASP A 377 29.79 -6.34 6.26
CA ASP A 377 28.47 -6.36 5.62
C ASP A 377 28.03 -7.83 5.51
N PRO A 378 26.92 -8.24 6.14
CA PRO A 378 26.43 -9.61 6.09
C PRO A 378 26.06 -10.06 4.67
N HIS A 379 25.89 -9.13 3.73
CA HIS A 379 25.56 -9.41 2.33
C HIS A 379 26.74 -9.26 1.36
N SER A 380 27.96 -9.06 1.87
CA SER A 380 29.18 -8.87 1.06
C SER A 380 29.46 -10.03 0.07
N HIS A 381 28.95 -11.22 0.34
CA HIS A 381 29.03 -12.40 -0.53
C HIS A 381 28.09 -12.38 -1.76
N LEU A 382 27.10 -11.48 -1.85
CA LEU A 382 26.12 -11.48 -2.94
C LEU A 382 26.76 -11.11 -4.29
N PRO A 383 26.44 -11.80 -5.40
CA PRO A 383 27.07 -11.60 -6.71
C PRO A 383 26.43 -10.43 -7.50
N VAL A 384 26.27 -9.28 -6.85
CA VAL A 384 25.49 -8.10 -7.29
C VAL A 384 25.83 -7.68 -8.72
N TYR A 385 27.12 -7.51 -9.03
CA TYR A 385 27.59 -7.13 -10.37
C TYR A 385 27.06 -8.08 -11.46
N THR A 386 27.14 -9.39 -11.24
CA THR A 386 26.66 -10.39 -12.20
C THR A 386 25.13 -10.38 -12.34
N ASN A 387 24.41 -10.14 -11.24
CA ASN A 387 22.95 -10.09 -11.22
C ASN A 387 22.40 -8.84 -11.92
N ILE A 388 23.06 -7.69 -11.79
CA ILE A 388 22.79 -6.49 -12.59
C ILE A 388 22.85 -6.84 -14.09
N HIS A 389 23.93 -7.47 -14.57
CA HIS A 389 24.03 -7.85 -15.97
C HIS A 389 23.04 -8.95 -16.40
N ARG A 390 22.74 -9.92 -15.51
CA ARG A 390 21.79 -11.02 -15.75
C ARG A 390 20.35 -10.53 -15.90
N ILE A 391 19.85 -9.78 -14.92
CA ILE A 391 18.49 -9.21 -14.93
C ILE A 391 18.30 -8.31 -16.15
N ARG A 392 19.32 -7.49 -16.47
CA ARG A 392 19.35 -6.64 -17.67
C ARG A 392 19.16 -7.45 -18.95
N ARG A 393 20.00 -8.48 -19.17
CA ARG A 393 19.93 -9.34 -20.36
C ARG A 393 18.56 -10.02 -20.49
N ASP A 394 18.09 -10.60 -19.39
CA ASP A 394 16.84 -11.35 -19.37
C ASP A 394 15.63 -10.44 -19.66
N ILE A 395 15.59 -9.21 -19.14
CA ILE A 395 14.54 -8.22 -19.44
C ILE A 395 14.61 -7.71 -20.89
N ILE A 396 15.81 -7.50 -21.44
CA ILE A 396 15.99 -7.12 -22.85
C ILE A 396 15.43 -8.22 -23.77
N SER A 397 15.61 -9.50 -23.43
CA SER A 397 15.15 -10.65 -24.23
C SER A 397 13.64 -10.89 -24.24
N VAL A 398 12.86 -10.15 -23.43
CA VAL A 398 11.41 -10.36 -23.27
C VAL A 398 10.60 -9.12 -23.65
N VAL A 399 11.20 -7.93 -23.66
CA VAL A 399 10.54 -6.67 -24.05
C VAL A 399 11.22 -6.11 -25.30
N GLU A 400 10.61 -6.34 -26.46
CA GLU A 400 10.99 -5.74 -27.74
C GLU A 400 10.08 -4.56 -28.11
N ASP A 401 8.79 -4.64 -27.79
CA ASP A 401 7.78 -3.60 -28.02
C ASP A 401 7.50 -2.71 -26.81
N TYR A 402 6.86 -1.55 -27.05
CA TYR A 402 6.31 -0.69 -26.01
C TYR A 402 5.00 -1.28 -25.43
N LEU A 403 4.97 -1.42 -24.10
CA LEU A 403 3.79 -1.79 -23.32
C LEU A 403 3.59 -0.78 -22.18
N SER A 404 2.34 -0.35 -21.99
CA SER A 404 1.94 0.47 -20.84
C SER A 404 1.89 -0.34 -19.53
N LEU A 405 1.92 0.33 -18.38
CA LEU A 405 1.81 -0.32 -17.07
C LEU A 405 0.54 -1.19 -16.94
N ALA A 406 -0.60 -0.74 -17.48
CA ALA A 406 -1.84 -1.51 -17.47
C ALA A 406 -1.74 -2.80 -18.30
N GLN A 407 -1.05 -2.77 -19.45
CA GLN A 407 -0.80 -3.96 -20.28
C GLN A 407 0.22 -4.90 -19.61
N LEU A 408 1.26 -4.39 -18.95
CA LEU A 408 2.20 -5.21 -18.16
C LEU A 408 1.52 -5.91 -16.97
N GLN A 409 0.41 -5.35 -16.46
CA GLN A 409 -0.38 -5.94 -15.37
C GLN A 409 -1.49 -6.89 -15.84
N ASP A 410 -1.90 -6.83 -17.12
CA ASP A 410 -2.92 -7.70 -17.71
C ASP A 410 -2.61 -9.19 -17.48
N LEU A 411 -3.66 -9.99 -17.24
CA LEU A 411 -3.57 -11.39 -16.84
C LEU A 411 -2.70 -12.22 -17.82
N ARG A 412 -2.74 -11.92 -19.12
CA ARG A 412 -1.98 -12.66 -20.13
C ARG A 412 -0.47 -12.43 -19.97
N ILE A 413 -0.02 -11.18 -20.02
CA ILE A 413 1.40 -10.81 -19.88
C ILE A 413 1.91 -11.12 -18.46
N ASN A 414 1.05 -10.96 -17.46
CA ASN A 414 1.28 -11.33 -16.07
C ASN A 414 1.64 -12.84 -15.93
N VAL A 415 0.91 -13.73 -16.60
CA VAL A 415 1.17 -15.18 -16.56
C VAL A 415 2.32 -15.61 -17.49
N THR A 416 2.50 -15.01 -18.67
CA THR A 416 3.54 -15.44 -19.63
C THR A 416 4.92 -14.81 -19.40
N VAL A 417 4.98 -13.60 -18.82
CA VAL A 417 6.22 -12.82 -18.67
C VAL A 417 6.51 -12.52 -17.20
N VAL A 418 5.59 -11.84 -16.51
CA VAL A 418 5.90 -11.28 -15.17
C VAL A 418 6.09 -12.39 -14.15
N ARG A 419 5.21 -13.39 -14.11
CA ARG A 419 5.27 -14.48 -13.14
C ARG A 419 6.51 -15.37 -13.33
N PRO A 420 6.85 -15.87 -14.55
CA PRO A 420 8.10 -16.62 -14.75
C PRO A 420 9.36 -15.84 -14.38
N LEU A 421 9.43 -14.53 -14.66
CA LEU A 421 10.57 -13.70 -14.25
C LEU A 421 10.61 -13.50 -12.72
N VAL A 422 9.47 -13.27 -12.06
CA VAL A 422 9.38 -13.18 -10.59
C VAL A 422 9.77 -14.49 -9.92
N ASP A 423 9.27 -15.63 -10.40
CA ASP A 423 9.64 -16.95 -9.88
C ASP A 423 11.13 -17.25 -10.11
N LYS A 424 11.67 -16.90 -11.29
CA LYS A 424 13.09 -17.07 -11.64
C LYS A 424 14.02 -16.23 -10.77
N PHE A 425 13.71 -14.95 -10.52
CA PHE A 425 14.58 -14.07 -9.74
C PHE A 425 14.38 -14.26 -8.22
N TYR A 426 13.17 -14.55 -7.75
CA TYR A 426 12.94 -14.96 -6.36
C TYR A 426 13.64 -16.29 -6.04
N GLY A 427 13.66 -17.23 -6.98
CA GLY A 427 14.36 -18.51 -6.85
C GLY A 427 15.89 -18.43 -6.79
N LEU A 428 16.48 -17.22 -6.91
CA LEU A 428 17.90 -17.00 -6.61
C LEU A 428 18.15 -16.65 -5.14
N ASN A 429 17.09 -16.30 -4.39
CA ASN A 429 17.15 -15.70 -3.06
C ASN A 429 17.96 -14.38 -2.97
N ASP A 430 18.41 -13.85 -4.10
CA ASP A 430 19.18 -12.62 -4.20
C ASP A 430 18.36 -11.39 -3.80
N ILE A 431 18.99 -10.50 -3.05
CA ILE A 431 18.34 -9.29 -2.53
C ILE A 431 18.49 -8.08 -3.49
N SER A 432 19.53 -8.07 -4.33
CA SER A 432 19.97 -6.92 -5.13
C SER A 432 19.16 -6.67 -6.42
N ILE A 433 17.82 -6.57 -6.33
CA ILE A 433 16.92 -6.61 -7.49
C ILE A 433 16.29 -5.24 -7.84
N ILE A 434 17.11 -4.24 -8.18
CA ILE A 434 16.62 -3.02 -8.88
C ILE A 434 17.59 -2.60 -9.99
N ASN A 435 17.16 -2.78 -11.25
CA ASN A 435 17.90 -2.37 -12.46
C ASN A 435 17.26 -1.17 -13.20
N ARG A 436 16.27 -0.51 -12.59
CA ARG A 436 15.46 0.54 -13.23
C ARG A 436 16.28 1.70 -13.76
N ALA A 437 17.29 2.15 -13.01
CA ALA A 437 18.12 3.32 -13.34
C ALA A 437 18.78 3.19 -14.72
N GLN A 438 19.40 2.04 -14.99
CA GLN A 438 20.14 1.79 -16.23
C GLN A 438 19.26 1.88 -17.49
N PHE A 439 17.99 1.45 -17.39
CA PHE A 439 17.06 1.55 -18.51
C PHE A 439 16.51 2.97 -18.71
N LEU A 440 16.44 3.80 -17.65
CA LEU A 440 16.08 5.22 -17.77
C LEU A 440 17.24 6.07 -18.32
N ASP A 441 18.47 5.75 -17.94
CA ASP A 441 19.69 6.33 -18.50
C ASP A 441 19.77 6.07 -20.03
N GLU A 442 19.63 4.80 -20.43
CA GLU A 442 19.58 4.42 -21.85
C GLU A 442 18.34 4.92 -22.59
N GLN A 443 17.24 5.22 -21.89
CA GLN A 443 16.10 5.92 -22.48
C GLN A 443 16.48 7.37 -22.84
N SER A 444 17.27 8.05 -22.00
CA SER A 444 17.70 9.44 -22.26
C SER A 444 18.73 9.55 -23.40
N HIS A 445 19.57 8.54 -23.58
CA HIS A 445 20.62 8.53 -24.60
C HIS A 445 20.23 7.88 -25.94
N LEU A 446 19.22 7.00 -25.98
CA LEU A 446 18.85 6.24 -27.19
C LEU A 446 17.43 6.55 -27.68
N ASN A 447 17.25 7.70 -28.33
CA ASN A 447 15.97 8.14 -28.93
C ASN A 447 15.23 7.02 -29.69
N ASN A 448 15.95 6.23 -30.50
CA ASN A 448 15.38 5.15 -31.33
C ASN A 448 14.75 3.98 -30.51
N ARG A 449 15.00 3.91 -29.20
CA ARG A 449 14.46 2.87 -28.29
C ARG A 449 13.86 3.43 -27.00
N HIS A 450 13.68 4.75 -26.90
CA HIS A 450 13.15 5.47 -25.73
C HIS A 450 11.96 4.75 -25.07
N ASN A 451 10.90 4.47 -25.84
CA ASN A 451 9.67 3.88 -25.31
C ASN A 451 9.86 2.41 -24.85
N VAL A 452 10.66 1.63 -25.57
CA VAL A 452 10.94 0.23 -25.21
C VAL A 452 11.77 0.16 -23.92
N ASN A 453 12.74 1.06 -23.77
CA ASN A 453 13.54 1.19 -22.55
C ASN A 453 12.69 1.66 -21.35
N PHE A 454 11.72 2.56 -21.56
CA PHE A 454 10.71 2.90 -20.54
C PHE A 454 9.87 1.67 -20.10
N THR A 455 9.41 0.85 -21.05
CA THR A 455 8.70 -0.40 -20.72
C THR A 455 9.60 -1.39 -19.96
N ARG A 456 10.89 -1.49 -20.29
CA ARG A 456 11.88 -2.30 -19.54
C ARG A 456 12.08 -1.78 -18.10
N ALA A 457 12.21 -0.46 -17.92
CA ALA A 457 12.28 0.20 -16.61
C ALA A 457 11.01 0.00 -15.77
N THR A 458 9.84 -0.03 -16.43
CA THR A 458 8.53 -0.31 -15.81
C THR A 458 8.39 -1.79 -15.43
N LEU A 459 8.85 -2.71 -16.28
CA LEU A 459 8.87 -4.14 -15.98
C LEU A 459 9.81 -4.47 -14.80
N CYS A 460 10.98 -3.81 -14.71
CA CYS A 460 11.85 -3.90 -13.52
C CYS A 460 11.08 -3.55 -12.23
N GLU A 461 10.34 -2.44 -12.24
CA GLU A 461 9.53 -1.98 -11.10
C GLU A 461 8.41 -2.97 -10.73
N VAL A 462 7.68 -3.52 -11.71
CA VAL A 462 6.61 -4.51 -11.46
C VAL A 462 7.18 -5.81 -10.88
N ILE A 463 8.34 -6.28 -11.40
CA ILE A 463 9.04 -7.46 -10.90
C ILE A 463 9.53 -7.23 -9.46
N ALA A 464 10.27 -6.14 -9.22
CA ALA A 464 10.79 -5.79 -7.89
C ALA A 464 9.66 -5.62 -6.87
N THR A 465 8.54 -4.99 -7.25
CA THR A 465 7.36 -4.84 -6.37
C THR A 465 6.81 -6.20 -5.94
N ARG A 466 6.74 -7.18 -6.85
CA ARG A 466 6.22 -8.53 -6.56
C ARG A 466 7.19 -9.38 -5.76
N ILE A 467 8.49 -9.25 -5.99
CA ILE A 467 9.51 -9.97 -5.22
C ILE A 467 9.57 -9.42 -3.79
N LEU A 468 9.62 -8.10 -3.60
CA LEU A 468 9.51 -7.48 -2.27
C LEU A 468 8.22 -7.89 -1.55
N ARG A 469 7.08 -7.89 -2.27
CA ARG A 469 5.80 -8.37 -1.73
C ARG A 469 5.91 -9.83 -1.26
N ARG A 470 6.45 -10.73 -2.08
CA ARG A 470 6.59 -12.16 -1.75
C ARG A 470 7.51 -12.38 -0.55
N PHE A 471 8.64 -11.67 -0.46
CA PHE A 471 9.49 -11.70 0.73
C PHE A 471 8.70 -11.31 1.98
N GLY A 472 7.90 -10.24 1.93
CA GLY A 472 7.05 -9.78 3.05
C GLY A 472 5.66 -10.43 3.17
N GLU A 473 5.43 -11.55 2.48
CA GLU A 473 4.27 -12.46 2.62
C GLU A 473 4.72 -13.86 3.08
N VAL A 474 5.90 -14.32 2.66
CA VAL A 474 6.56 -15.54 3.16
C VAL A 474 7.16 -15.32 4.54
N HIS A 475 7.66 -14.10 4.79
CA HIS A 475 8.19 -13.67 6.08
C HIS A 475 7.31 -12.52 6.59
N ASP A 476 6.20 -12.84 7.29
CA ASP A 476 5.34 -11.84 7.96
C ASP A 476 5.06 -12.15 9.44
N ASP A 477 6.02 -12.81 10.08
CA ASP A 477 6.17 -13.17 11.50
C ASP A 477 6.23 -11.96 12.46
N GLY A 478 5.79 -10.79 11.97
CA GLY A 478 5.49 -9.60 12.74
C GLY A 478 6.72 -8.94 13.30
N HIS A 479 7.18 -9.43 14.46
CA HIS A 479 8.55 -9.16 14.85
C HIS A 479 9.52 -9.86 13.88
N GLY A 480 9.35 -11.17 13.65
CA GLY A 480 10.30 -12.14 13.09
C GLY A 480 10.84 -11.90 11.69
N GLY A 481 10.16 -11.01 10.94
CA GLY A 481 10.11 -9.68 8.42
C GLY A 481 10.66 -8.28 7.97
N LEU A 482 10.04 -7.20 8.45
CA LEU A 482 10.52 -5.83 8.42
C LEU A 482 12.04 -5.61 8.32
N LEU A 483 12.90 -6.31 9.07
CA LEU A 483 14.36 -6.09 8.94
C LEU A 483 15.00 -6.87 7.78
N LEU A 484 14.50 -8.04 7.39
CA LEU A 484 14.85 -8.61 6.08
C LEU A 484 14.46 -7.61 4.97
N LEU A 485 13.24 -7.07 5.05
CA LEU A 485 12.75 -6.00 4.17
C LEU A 485 13.56 -4.69 4.31
N ALA A 486 14.16 -4.41 5.46
CA ALA A 486 15.02 -3.24 5.68
C ALA A 486 16.43 -3.48 5.13
N HIS A 487 16.99 -4.68 5.19
CA HIS A 487 18.23 -5.00 4.47
C HIS A 487 17.99 -4.91 2.96
N ILE A 488 16.89 -5.48 2.45
CA ILE A 488 16.46 -5.36 1.04
C ILE A 488 16.36 -3.90 0.57
N LEU A 489 15.89 -2.99 1.43
CA LEU A 489 15.63 -1.60 1.05
C LEU A 489 16.74 -0.60 1.45
N VAL A 490 17.52 -0.87 2.50
CA VAL A 490 18.33 0.14 3.22
C VAL A 490 19.80 -0.25 3.40
N ALA A 491 20.18 -1.53 3.34
CA ALA A 491 21.60 -1.92 3.50
C ALA A 491 22.48 -1.29 2.42
N GLY A 492 21.99 -1.31 1.19
CA GLY A 492 22.67 -0.77 0.02
C GLY A 492 23.80 -1.68 -0.45
N PHE A 493 23.96 -1.74 -1.77
CA PHE A 493 24.90 -2.65 -2.42
C PHE A 493 25.94 -1.86 -3.18
N GLU A 494 27.19 -2.33 -3.18
CA GLU A 494 28.23 -1.76 -4.03
C GLU A 494 28.02 -2.25 -5.48
N PRO A 495 27.97 -1.37 -6.50
CA PRO A 495 27.67 -1.81 -7.88
C PRO A 495 28.68 -2.82 -8.47
N PHE A 496 29.92 -2.80 -7.98
CA PHE A 496 31.01 -3.68 -8.40
C PHE A 496 31.26 -4.84 -7.42
N GLN A 497 30.36 -5.07 -6.46
CA GLN A 497 30.47 -6.15 -5.48
C GLN A 497 30.52 -7.50 -6.20
N ASN A 498 31.58 -8.26 -5.90
CA ASN A 498 31.93 -9.53 -6.56
C ASN A 498 32.03 -9.45 -8.10
N ALA A 499 32.48 -8.31 -8.63
CA ALA A 499 33.02 -8.21 -9.98
C ALA A 499 34.39 -8.93 -10.10
N PRO A 500 34.80 -9.37 -11.30
CA PRO A 500 36.16 -9.87 -11.53
C PRO A 500 37.22 -8.81 -11.18
N GLU A 501 38.38 -9.23 -10.69
CA GLU A 501 39.40 -8.29 -10.17
C GLU A 501 39.88 -7.30 -11.24
N GLU A 502 40.04 -7.75 -12.49
CA GLU A 502 40.35 -6.89 -13.65
C GLU A 502 39.36 -5.72 -13.82
N ILE A 503 38.07 -5.96 -13.53
CA ILE A 503 36.99 -4.95 -13.61
C ILE A 503 36.97 -4.08 -12.35
N ARG A 504 37.26 -4.66 -11.17
CA ARG A 504 37.36 -3.91 -9.91
C ARG A 504 38.48 -2.87 -9.99
N ASP A 505 39.68 -3.30 -10.36
CA ASP A 505 40.88 -2.47 -10.52
C ASP A 505 40.67 -1.33 -11.53
N GLU A 506 40.02 -1.60 -12.66
CA GLU A 506 39.77 -0.58 -13.68
C GLU A 506 38.67 0.42 -13.24
N ALA A 507 37.67 -0.06 -12.49
CA ALA A 507 36.70 0.80 -11.84
C ALA A 507 37.30 1.65 -10.70
N GLU A 508 38.32 1.16 -9.98
CA GLU A 508 39.08 1.94 -8.99
C GLU A 508 39.85 3.10 -9.65
N ARG A 509 40.51 2.82 -10.78
CA ARG A 509 41.24 3.84 -11.57
C ARG A 509 40.30 4.86 -12.20
N THR A 510 39.15 4.42 -12.73
CA THR A 510 38.18 5.28 -13.42
C THR A 510 37.31 6.08 -12.45
N THR A 511 36.94 5.48 -11.31
CA THR A 511 35.84 5.97 -10.45
C THR A 511 36.15 5.88 -8.96
N SER A 512 37.40 6.18 -8.57
CA SER A 512 37.93 6.17 -7.19
C SER A 512 37.00 6.75 -6.11
N TRP A 513 36.17 7.76 -6.43
CA TRP A 513 35.23 8.39 -5.49
C TRP A 513 33.88 7.66 -5.29
N VAL A 514 33.56 6.65 -6.10
CA VAL A 514 32.24 5.98 -6.10
C VAL A 514 32.33 4.52 -5.63
N HIS A 515 33.51 3.90 -5.71
CA HIS A 515 33.67 2.44 -5.56
C HIS A 515 33.10 1.89 -4.25
N HIS A 516 33.51 2.48 -3.12
CA HIS A 516 33.06 2.09 -1.78
C HIS A 516 31.73 2.74 -1.35
N LYS A 517 30.85 3.11 -2.30
CA LYS A 517 29.52 3.64 -1.98
C LYS A 517 28.41 2.61 -2.23
N THR A 518 27.97 2.00 -1.14
CA THR A 518 26.70 1.27 -1.06
C THR A 518 25.53 2.16 -1.49
N LEU A 519 24.69 1.69 -2.40
CA LEU A 519 23.48 2.40 -2.85
C LEU A 519 22.20 1.69 -2.35
N PRO A 520 21.47 2.26 -1.38
CA PRO A 520 20.21 1.70 -0.89
C PRO A 520 19.15 1.56 -2.00
N SER A 521 18.52 0.38 -2.09
CA SER A 521 17.43 0.11 -3.04
C SER A 521 16.29 1.13 -2.93
N LEU A 522 16.03 1.65 -1.72
CA LEU A 522 15.03 2.69 -1.45
C LEU A 522 15.44 4.07 -2.01
N GLU A 523 16.72 4.41 -1.99
CA GLU A 523 17.25 5.63 -2.63
C GLU A 523 17.22 5.50 -4.15
N ILE A 524 17.64 4.36 -4.70
CA ILE A 524 17.54 4.07 -6.15
C ILE A 524 16.08 4.18 -6.61
N ALA A 525 15.13 3.65 -5.83
CA ALA A 525 13.70 3.75 -6.13
C ALA A 525 13.16 5.20 -6.10
N ILE A 526 13.75 6.10 -5.30
CA ILE A 526 13.39 7.52 -5.30
C ILE A 526 14.01 8.23 -6.51
N VAL A 527 15.31 8.06 -6.74
CA VAL A 527 16.05 8.70 -7.85
C VAL A 527 15.48 8.29 -9.22
N THR A 528 14.90 7.10 -9.32
CA THR A 528 14.24 6.60 -10.54
C THR A 528 12.72 6.82 -10.59
N GLU A 529 12.17 7.64 -9.69
CA GLU A 529 10.73 7.90 -9.50
C GLU A 529 9.86 6.62 -9.57
N SER A 530 10.24 5.57 -8.84
CA SER A 530 9.56 4.27 -8.82
C SER A 530 8.30 4.30 -7.92
N LYS A 531 7.30 5.10 -8.34
CA LYS A 531 6.09 5.39 -7.55
C LYS A 531 5.25 4.15 -7.25
N HIS A 532 5.19 3.17 -8.17
CA HIS A 532 4.45 1.93 -7.93
C HIS A 532 5.15 1.07 -6.86
N PHE A 533 6.48 0.90 -6.97
CA PHE A 533 7.29 0.18 -5.96
C PHE A 533 7.18 0.82 -4.58
N LEU A 534 7.37 2.14 -4.50
CA LEU A 534 7.32 2.91 -3.24
C LEU A 534 5.91 2.98 -2.64
N SER A 535 4.85 2.87 -3.45
CA SER A 535 3.46 2.76 -2.96
C SER A 535 3.08 1.38 -2.40
N SER A 536 3.92 0.36 -2.60
CA SER A 536 3.60 -1.00 -2.16
C SER A 536 3.51 -1.10 -0.63
N ALA A 537 2.53 -1.88 -0.13
CA ALA A 537 2.30 -2.05 1.30
C ALA A 537 3.55 -2.54 2.04
N THR A 538 4.35 -3.41 1.43
CA THR A 538 5.59 -3.94 2.00
C THR A 538 6.70 -2.89 2.08
N CYS A 539 6.86 -2.02 1.06
CA CYS A 539 7.77 -0.88 1.15
C CYS A 539 7.29 0.13 2.22
N GLN A 540 5.99 0.42 2.27
CA GLN A 540 5.40 1.30 3.28
C GLN A 540 5.47 0.72 4.71
N LYS A 541 5.51 -0.61 4.91
CA LYS A 541 5.85 -1.24 6.22
C LYS A 541 7.21 -0.73 6.71
N VAL A 542 8.24 -0.75 5.85
CA VAL A 542 9.61 -0.30 6.17
C VAL A 542 9.70 1.22 6.30
N VAL A 543 9.21 1.99 5.33
CA VAL A 543 9.21 3.48 5.37
C VAL A 543 8.56 4.00 6.66
N THR A 544 7.39 3.47 7.02
CA THR A 544 6.71 3.85 8.29
C THR A 544 7.56 3.52 9.52
N ALA A 545 8.28 2.39 9.51
CA ALA A 545 9.15 1.99 10.62
C ALA A 545 10.43 2.82 10.72
N ILE A 546 10.97 3.34 9.62
CA ILE A 546 12.06 4.33 9.61
C ILE A 546 11.53 5.67 10.17
N TYR A 547 10.40 6.16 9.67
CA TYR A 547 9.81 7.44 10.10
C TYR A 547 9.55 7.47 11.61
N GLU A 548 8.99 6.39 12.14
CA GLU A 548 8.75 6.17 13.56
C GLU A 548 10.02 5.94 14.41
N GLY A 549 11.18 5.70 13.77
CA GLY A 549 12.40 5.27 14.43
C GLY A 549 12.27 3.92 15.14
N ARG A 550 11.50 2.97 14.59
CA ARG A 550 11.62 1.57 15.00
C ARG A 550 12.90 0.98 14.42
N ILE A 551 13.19 1.24 13.14
CA ILE A 551 14.48 0.88 12.52
C ILE A 551 15.52 1.93 12.86
N VAL A 552 16.72 1.47 13.23
CA VAL A 552 17.94 2.27 13.39
C VAL A 552 18.98 1.71 12.42
N TYR A 553 19.52 2.59 11.59
CA TYR A 553 20.65 2.32 10.70
C TYR A 553 21.54 3.56 10.62
N THR A 554 22.68 3.45 9.96
CA THR A 554 23.57 4.59 9.68
C THR A 554 23.42 4.94 8.19
N PRO A 555 22.86 6.11 7.82
CA PRO A 555 22.70 6.49 6.41
C PRO A 555 24.05 6.90 5.79
N SER A 556 24.20 6.68 4.48
CA SER A 556 25.38 7.07 3.70
C SER A 556 25.27 8.50 3.14
N THR A 557 25.56 9.50 3.97
CA THR A 557 25.63 10.91 3.55
C THR A 557 26.68 11.16 2.48
N PHE A 558 26.47 12.19 1.63
CA PHE A 558 27.45 12.60 0.63
C PHE A 558 28.58 13.42 1.24
N TRP A 559 28.25 14.28 2.22
CA TRP A 559 29.21 15.10 2.96
C TRP A 559 28.61 15.49 4.32
N ASP A 560 29.44 15.54 5.37
CA ASP A 560 29.07 15.99 6.71
C ASP A 560 30.03 17.10 7.17
N ILE A 561 29.48 18.15 7.77
CA ILE A 561 30.25 19.23 8.41
C ILE A 561 30.93 18.71 9.67
N ILE A 562 30.23 17.88 10.47
CA ILE A 562 30.75 17.23 11.67
C ILE A 562 30.57 15.70 11.57
N PRO A 563 31.59 14.95 11.11
CA PRO A 563 31.54 13.49 11.10
C PRO A 563 31.76 12.91 12.51
N ASP A 564 30.69 12.40 13.13
CA ASP A 564 30.70 11.72 14.45
C ASP A 564 30.69 10.17 14.32
N HIS A 565 30.83 9.64 13.11
CA HIS A 565 30.54 8.26 12.73
C HIS A 565 31.61 7.24 13.18
N TYR A 566 32.30 7.52 14.29
CA TYR A 566 33.36 6.67 14.85
C TYR A 566 32.92 5.21 15.14
N LYS A 567 31.61 4.98 15.23
CA LYS A 567 31.00 3.64 15.17
C LYS A 567 29.79 3.67 14.25
N LEU A 568 29.88 2.99 13.11
CA LEU A 568 28.70 2.59 12.35
C LEU A 568 27.86 1.64 13.20
N LYS A 569 26.53 1.75 13.11
CA LYS A 569 25.60 0.77 13.65
C LYS A 569 25.02 -0.08 12.53
N PRO A 570 24.97 -1.42 12.67
CA PRO A 570 24.23 -2.27 11.75
C PRO A 570 22.74 -1.93 11.81
N ILE A 571 22.00 -2.26 10.75
CA ILE A 571 20.55 -2.12 10.73
C ILE A 571 20.00 -2.98 11.87
N SER A 572 19.25 -2.35 12.76
CA SER A 572 18.74 -2.93 13.99
C SER A 572 17.42 -2.27 14.35
N ILE A 573 16.63 -2.88 15.24
CA ILE A 573 15.35 -2.34 15.69
C ILE A 573 15.41 -1.97 17.17
N TYR A 574 14.84 -0.82 17.45
CA TYR A 574 14.95 -0.08 18.69
C TYR A 574 13.83 -0.45 19.66
N ASP A 575 14.18 -1.11 20.77
CA ASP A 575 13.30 -1.19 21.94
C ASP A 575 13.54 0.03 22.88
N PRO A 576 12.50 0.78 23.27
CA PRO A 576 12.62 1.89 24.23
C PRO A 576 12.97 1.48 25.66
N ARG A 577 12.80 0.21 26.05
CA ARG A 577 12.97 -0.30 27.42
C ARG A 577 14.42 -0.59 27.73
N ASP A 578 15.12 -1.26 26.82
CA ASP A 578 16.53 -1.66 26.96
C ASP A 578 17.48 -0.51 26.62
N SER A 579 17.05 0.42 25.76
CA SER A 579 17.85 1.57 25.37
C SER A 579 17.97 2.63 26.48
N PRO A 580 19.11 3.33 26.59
CA PRO A 580 19.37 4.28 27.68
C PRO A 580 18.50 5.54 27.57
N LEU A 581 18.03 6.06 28.71
CA LEU A 581 17.14 7.24 28.80
C LEU A 581 17.66 8.51 28.08
N LEU A 582 18.98 8.66 27.93
CA LEU A 582 19.62 9.76 27.20
C LEU A 582 20.22 9.27 25.88
N ASN A 583 19.40 8.63 25.04
CA ASN A 583 19.77 8.15 23.72
C ASN A 583 19.71 9.28 22.68
N GLN A 584 20.85 9.95 22.43
CA GLN A 584 20.92 11.12 21.53
C GLN A 584 20.41 10.84 20.11
N TYR A 585 20.54 9.60 19.62
CA TYR A 585 20.13 9.21 18.27
C TYR A 585 18.61 9.34 18.05
N ARG A 586 17.79 9.50 19.11
CA ARG A 586 16.34 9.77 18.97
C ARG A 586 16.01 11.17 18.42
N LEU A 587 16.96 12.10 18.44
CA LEU A 587 16.81 13.44 17.84
C LEU A 587 16.87 13.38 16.30
N ILE A 588 17.56 12.39 15.74
CA ILE A 588 17.75 12.19 14.30
C ILE A 588 16.54 11.48 13.66
N VAL A 589 15.65 10.87 14.46
CA VAL A 589 14.47 10.13 13.97
C VAL A 589 13.52 11.07 13.22
N PRO A 590 13.12 10.78 11.96
CA PRO A 590 12.36 11.70 11.11
C PRO A 590 11.09 12.28 11.76
N ARG A 591 10.30 11.47 12.46
CA ARG A 591 9.11 11.92 13.21
C ARG A 591 9.46 12.94 14.29
N THR A 592 10.49 12.68 15.09
CA THR A 592 10.95 13.59 16.15
C THR A 592 11.50 14.88 15.52
N ARG A 593 12.29 14.73 14.46
CA ARG A 593 12.91 15.81 13.70
C ARG A 593 11.86 16.76 13.11
N ASN A 594 10.84 16.26 12.41
CA ASN A 594 9.78 17.08 11.81
C ASN A 594 8.99 17.87 12.88
N ILE A 595 8.71 17.25 14.05
CA ILE A 595 8.09 17.95 15.19
C ILE A 595 9.02 19.07 15.71
N LEU A 596 10.33 18.83 15.79
CA LEU A 596 11.31 19.84 16.21
C LEU A 596 11.45 20.97 15.18
N GLU A 597 11.56 20.68 13.89
CA GLU A 597 11.62 21.67 12.80
C GLU A 597 10.34 22.53 12.78
N SER A 598 9.17 21.92 13.03
CA SER A 598 7.90 22.64 13.20
C SER A 598 7.92 23.59 14.42
N ILE A 599 8.49 23.15 15.55
CA ILE A 599 8.66 23.99 16.76
C ILE A 599 9.68 25.10 16.54
N GLN A 600 10.79 24.82 15.86
CA GLN A 600 11.80 25.82 15.47
C GLN A 600 11.18 26.88 14.55
N PHE A 601 10.42 26.47 13.53
CA PHE A 601 9.75 27.39 12.62
C PHE A 601 8.69 28.23 13.34
N ALA A 602 7.91 27.64 14.24
CA ALA A 602 6.97 28.39 15.08
C ALA A 602 7.69 29.42 15.98
N MET A 603 8.87 29.07 16.50
CA MET A 603 9.71 29.99 17.28
C MET A 603 10.31 31.11 16.41
N LEU A 604 10.80 30.80 15.21
CA LEU A 604 11.26 31.76 14.21
C LEU A 604 10.16 32.77 13.85
N LEU A 605 8.95 32.27 13.56
CA LEU A 605 7.79 33.09 13.23
C LEU A 605 7.35 33.96 14.41
N ALA A 606 7.33 33.41 15.63
CA ALA A 606 7.02 34.17 16.84
C ALA A 606 8.06 35.28 17.12
N LEU A 607 9.35 34.99 16.94
CA LEU A 607 10.42 35.98 17.07
C LEU A 607 10.35 37.06 15.98
N TYR A 608 10.09 36.67 14.73
CA TYR A 608 9.86 37.59 13.61
C TYR A 608 8.69 38.55 13.90
N VAL A 609 7.52 38.01 14.28
CA VAL A 609 6.34 38.81 14.64
C VAL A 609 6.64 39.72 15.85
N ALA A 610 7.34 39.23 16.87
CA ALA A 610 7.74 40.03 18.02
C ALA A 610 8.69 41.17 17.64
N VAL A 611 9.63 40.97 16.70
CA VAL A 611 10.51 42.03 16.19
C VAL A 611 9.74 43.06 15.37
N MET A 612 8.82 42.63 14.49
CA MET A 612 8.05 43.56 13.67
C MET A 612 7.07 44.41 14.50
N ILE A 613 6.49 43.84 15.58
CA ILE A 613 5.65 44.58 16.55
C ILE A 613 6.49 45.53 17.43
N LEU A 614 7.64 45.06 17.93
CA LEU A 614 8.47 45.81 18.88
C LEU A 614 9.62 46.58 18.22
N ARG A 615 9.53 46.85 16.91
CA ARG A 615 10.61 47.44 16.10
C ARG A 615 11.10 48.78 16.66
N ARG A 616 12.41 48.90 16.89
CA ARG A 616 13.08 50.13 17.36
C ARG A 616 14.17 50.53 16.37
N LYS A 617 14.05 51.74 15.81
CA LYS A 617 14.99 52.27 14.82
C LYS A 617 16.35 52.57 15.46
N ASP A 618 16.33 53.19 16.64
CA ASP A 618 17.48 53.80 17.34
C ASP A 618 18.42 52.82 18.04
N ARG A 619 17.93 51.64 18.46
CA ARG A 619 18.70 50.66 19.25
C ARG A 619 18.30 49.23 18.90
N TYR A 620 19.26 48.32 18.98
CA TYR A 620 19.00 46.89 18.99
C TYR A 620 18.12 46.49 20.17
N GLY A 621 16.98 45.87 19.89
CA GLY A 621 16.15 45.25 20.93
C GLY A 621 16.73 43.91 21.39
N GLY A 622 16.49 43.52 22.65
CA GLY A 622 16.84 42.16 23.11
C GLY A 622 16.12 41.06 22.30
N THR A 623 14.87 41.33 21.90
CA THR A 623 14.09 40.50 20.96
C THR A 623 14.69 40.46 19.56
N GLU A 624 15.26 41.57 19.09
CA GLU A 624 15.92 41.67 17.80
C GLU A 624 17.23 40.87 17.75
N ILE A 625 18.04 40.94 18.82
CA ILE A 625 19.24 40.13 18.95
C ILE A 625 18.88 38.64 19.05
N ALA A 626 17.83 38.29 19.80
CA ALA A 626 17.33 36.92 19.88
C ALA A 626 16.84 36.38 18.52
N PHE A 627 16.06 37.17 17.78
CA PHE A 627 15.66 36.85 16.40
C PHE A 627 16.87 36.70 15.48
N ALA A 628 17.81 37.65 15.50
CA ALA A 628 18.97 37.64 14.61
C ALA A 628 19.84 36.39 14.82
N ILE A 629 20.10 36.01 16.08
CA ILE A 629 20.87 34.81 16.42
C ILE A 629 20.07 33.53 16.06
N PHE A 630 18.76 33.49 16.36
CA PHE A 630 17.93 32.32 16.06
C PHE A 630 17.77 32.08 14.54
N ALA A 631 17.51 33.13 13.77
CA ALA A 631 17.37 33.07 12.32
C ALA A 631 18.69 32.69 11.63
N PHE A 632 19.85 33.13 12.15
CA PHE A 632 21.15 32.65 11.67
C PHE A 632 21.31 31.14 11.91
N GLY A 633 20.99 30.66 13.11
CA GLY A 633 21.06 29.23 13.46
C GLY A 633 20.09 28.38 12.62
N TRP A 634 18.88 28.87 12.37
CA TRP A 634 17.91 28.19 11.50
C TRP A 634 18.37 28.18 10.03
N GLY A 635 18.91 29.29 9.51
CA GLY A 635 19.50 29.35 8.17
C GLY A 635 20.69 28.41 8.00
N LEU A 636 21.48 28.21 9.05
CA LEU A 636 22.57 27.22 9.09
C LEU A 636 22.04 25.78 9.01
N ASP A 637 20.90 25.46 9.64
CA ASP A 637 20.27 24.13 9.55
C ASP A 637 19.73 23.83 8.13
N GLN A 638 19.15 24.84 7.47
CA GLN A 638 18.76 24.75 6.06
C GLN A 638 19.98 24.59 5.14
N PHE A 639 21.06 25.34 5.37
CA PHE A 639 22.30 25.21 4.60
C PHE A 639 22.95 23.84 4.77
N ALA A 640 23.03 23.31 6.00
CA ALA A 640 23.49 21.95 6.27
C ALA A 640 22.61 20.90 5.57
N THR A 641 21.29 21.13 5.48
CA THR A 641 20.36 20.25 4.76
C THR A 641 20.65 20.22 3.24
N ILE A 642 20.91 21.38 2.64
CA ILE A 642 21.29 21.48 1.22
C ILE A 642 22.61 20.73 0.95
N LEU A 643 23.58 20.79 1.87
CA LEU A 643 24.85 20.09 1.76
C LEU A 643 24.73 18.57 1.92
N ALA A 644 23.91 18.09 2.87
CA ALA A 644 23.79 16.67 3.19
C ALA A 644 23.10 15.84 2.09
N HIS A 645 22.07 16.39 1.43
CA HIS A 645 21.27 15.69 0.42
C HIS A 645 21.47 16.22 -1.01
N GLY A 646 22.18 17.33 -1.17
CA GLY A 646 22.36 18.00 -2.45
C GLY A 646 21.16 18.84 -2.89
N TRP A 647 21.45 19.83 -3.74
CA TRP A 647 20.47 20.80 -4.25
C TRP A 647 19.26 20.16 -4.93
N HIS A 648 19.46 19.07 -5.69
CA HIS A 648 18.37 18.44 -6.43
C HIS A 648 17.30 17.84 -5.50
N VAL A 649 17.69 17.14 -4.42
CA VAL A 649 16.73 16.59 -3.46
C VAL A 649 16.02 17.70 -2.70
N TYR A 650 16.77 18.69 -2.19
CA TYR A 650 16.18 19.81 -1.43
C TYR A 650 15.17 20.63 -2.25
N THR A 651 15.43 20.85 -3.55
CA THR A 651 14.52 21.57 -4.45
C THR A 651 13.29 20.77 -4.91
N GLN A 652 13.24 19.45 -4.67
CA GLN A 652 11.98 18.69 -4.83
C GLN A 652 10.94 19.08 -3.78
N ASN A 653 11.36 19.64 -2.64
CA ASN A 653 10.44 20.03 -1.58
C ASN A 653 9.81 21.40 -1.89
N LEU A 654 8.46 21.46 -1.94
CA LEU A 654 7.73 22.58 -2.56
C LEU A 654 7.99 23.94 -1.87
N TRP A 655 8.33 23.92 -0.58
CA TRP A 655 8.54 25.12 0.22
C TRP A 655 10.02 25.51 0.36
N SER A 656 10.97 24.72 -0.13
CA SER A 656 12.41 25.04 -0.05
C SER A 656 12.77 26.37 -0.71
N PHE A 657 12.04 26.79 -1.76
CA PHE A 657 12.25 28.10 -2.36
C PHE A 657 11.84 29.25 -1.41
N LEU A 658 10.81 29.06 -0.57
CA LEU A 658 10.42 30.02 0.45
C LEU A 658 11.51 30.13 1.52
N ASP A 659 12.02 28.99 1.98
CA ASP A 659 13.07 28.93 3.01
C ASP A 659 14.37 29.59 2.53
N VAL A 660 14.79 29.33 1.28
CA VAL A 660 15.92 30.03 0.64
C VAL A 660 15.65 31.53 0.44
N THR A 661 14.43 31.90 0.01
CA THR A 661 14.06 33.32 -0.17
C THR A 661 14.09 34.07 1.16
N PHE A 662 13.61 33.46 2.25
CA PHE A 662 13.71 34.04 3.59
C PHE A 662 15.17 34.20 4.03
N ILE A 663 16.05 33.23 3.75
CA ILE A 663 17.48 33.33 4.07
C ILE A 663 18.12 34.51 3.33
N LEU A 664 17.81 34.73 2.04
CA LEU A 664 18.29 35.88 1.28
C LEU A 664 17.79 37.22 1.86
N ILE A 665 16.50 37.31 2.21
CA ILE A 665 15.90 38.49 2.86
C ILE A 665 16.55 38.77 4.23
N TYR A 666 16.77 37.71 5.02
CA TYR A 666 17.42 37.80 6.32
C TYR A 666 18.87 38.31 6.20
N TRP A 667 19.65 37.84 5.22
CA TRP A 667 21.00 38.35 4.97
C TRP A 667 20.99 39.82 4.52
N ALA A 668 20.04 40.23 3.68
CA ALA A 668 19.87 41.63 3.31
C ALA A 668 19.55 42.51 4.54
N TYR A 669 18.58 42.12 5.37
CA TYR A 669 18.29 42.76 6.66
C TYR A 669 19.54 42.86 7.55
N LEU A 670 20.25 41.74 7.75
CA LEU A 670 21.41 41.68 8.65
C LEU A 670 22.55 42.59 8.17
N THR A 671 22.85 42.60 6.87
CA THR A 671 23.87 43.49 6.29
C THR A 671 23.49 44.96 6.42
N LEU A 672 22.27 45.35 6.04
CA LEU A 672 21.78 46.74 6.17
C LEU A 672 21.76 47.20 7.63
N ARG A 673 21.33 46.35 8.57
CA ARG A 673 21.27 46.69 10.01
C ARG A 673 22.66 46.83 10.62
N VAL A 674 23.62 45.97 10.26
CA VAL A 674 25.01 46.08 10.70
C VAL A 674 25.71 47.30 10.07
N MET A 675 25.43 47.61 8.80
CA MET A 675 25.97 48.82 8.15
C MET A 675 25.38 50.10 8.74
N GLY A 676 24.06 50.17 8.93
CA GLY A 676 23.39 51.29 9.60
C GLY A 676 23.89 51.52 11.02
N TRP A 677 24.24 50.46 11.77
CA TRP A 677 24.91 50.61 13.07
C TRP A 677 26.34 51.13 12.97
N LYS A 678 27.16 50.59 12.06
CA LYS A 678 28.56 51.04 11.87
C LYS A 678 28.66 52.49 11.36
N LEU A 679 27.69 52.93 10.56
CA LEU A 679 27.59 54.29 10.01
C LEU A 679 26.75 55.23 10.89
N ASN A 680 26.06 54.67 11.90
CA ASN A 680 25.15 55.35 12.81
C ASN A 680 23.99 56.10 12.11
N ASP A 681 23.55 55.60 10.95
CA ASP A 681 22.53 56.21 10.09
C ASP A 681 21.14 55.58 10.32
N PRO A 682 20.13 56.36 10.76
CA PRO A 682 18.77 55.86 10.95
C PRO A 682 18.06 55.45 9.65
N ASN A 683 18.50 55.93 8.48
CA ASN A 683 17.84 55.60 7.20
C ASN A 683 18.16 54.16 6.78
N LEU A 684 19.43 53.75 6.84
CA LEU A 684 19.82 52.35 6.65
C LEU A 684 19.17 51.40 7.68
N ALA A 685 18.98 51.88 8.91
CA ALA A 685 18.25 51.13 9.95
C ALA A 685 16.76 50.95 9.63
N GLU A 686 16.11 51.90 8.96
CA GLU A 686 14.72 51.79 8.48
C GLU A 686 14.63 50.86 7.26
N GLN A 687 15.49 51.06 6.26
CA GLN A 687 15.56 50.18 5.07
C GLN A 687 15.80 48.71 5.43
N ALA A 688 16.53 48.42 6.52
CA ALA A 688 16.68 47.06 7.03
C ALA A 688 15.34 46.44 7.47
N PHE A 689 14.48 47.21 8.17
CA PHE A 689 13.15 46.74 8.56
C PHE A 689 12.18 46.65 7.37
N ASP A 690 12.31 47.52 6.37
CA ASP A 690 11.53 47.44 5.13
C ASP A 690 11.90 46.21 4.30
N ALA A 691 13.20 45.90 4.20
CA ALA A 691 13.67 44.63 3.63
C ALA A 691 13.14 43.43 4.43
N LEU A 692 13.20 43.47 5.76
CA LEU A 692 12.67 42.40 6.62
C LEU A 692 11.15 42.23 6.48
N ALA A 693 10.38 43.28 6.18
CA ALA A 693 8.94 43.18 5.94
C ALA A 693 8.59 42.31 4.72
N LEU A 694 9.50 42.20 3.74
CA LEU A 694 9.36 41.29 2.59
C LEU A 694 9.37 39.80 3.00
N ALA A 695 9.74 39.47 4.23
CA ALA A 695 9.61 38.12 4.76
C ALA A 695 8.15 37.71 5.06
N ALA A 696 7.21 38.64 5.25
CA ALA A 696 5.83 38.28 5.60
C ALA A 696 5.12 37.44 4.51
N PRO A 697 5.17 37.81 3.21
CA PRO A 697 4.65 36.97 2.11
C PRO A 697 5.36 35.62 1.94
N VAL A 698 6.50 35.40 2.60
CA VAL A 698 7.26 34.15 2.55
C VAL A 698 6.92 33.26 3.74
N LEU A 699 7.04 33.81 4.96
CA LEU A 699 6.83 33.08 6.22
C LEU A 699 5.36 32.72 6.49
N VAL A 700 4.40 33.55 6.07
CA VAL A 700 2.97 33.28 6.34
C VAL A 700 2.43 32.11 5.50
N PRO A 701 2.65 32.03 4.17
CA PRO A 701 2.32 30.82 3.41
C PRO A 701 3.10 29.60 3.89
N ARG A 702 4.37 29.77 4.29
CA ARG A 702 5.22 28.68 4.81
C ARG A 702 4.61 27.97 6.04
N LEU A 703 3.89 28.71 6.89
CA LEU A 703 3.11 28.12 8.00
C LEU A 703 1.97 27.21 7.50
N ALA A 704 1.23 27.62 6.46
CA ALA A 704 0.13 26.82 5.93
C ALA A 704 0.62 25.48 5.36
N PHE A 705 1.76 25.46 4.67
CA PHE A 705 2.39 24.22 4.20
C PHE A 705 2.81 23.28 5.34
N ASN A 706 3.29 23.80 6.48
CA ASN A 706 3.59 22.98 7.67
C ASN A 706 2.35 22.39 8.35
N LEU A 707 1.21 23.11 8.31
CA LEU A 707 -0.04 22.66 8.96
C LEU A 707 -0.88 21.72 8.08
N LEU A 708 -0.68 21.74 6.76
CA LEU A 708 -1.57 21.09 5.78
C LEU A 708 -0.80 20.19 4.78
N SER A 709 0.43 19.77 5.12
CA SER A 709 1.36 19.00 4.28
C SER A 709 0.76 17.80 3.55
N ASP A 710 -0.13 17.07 4.22
CA ASP A 710 -0.67 15.78 3.77
C ASP A 710 -1.89 15.94 2.84
N ASN A 711 -2.33 17.17 2.53
CA ASN A 711 -3.49 17.42 1.66
C ASN A 711 -3.15 17.39 0.16
N LEU A 712 -4.00 16.70 -0.61
CA LEU A 712 -3.89 16.54 -2.06
C LEU A 712 -3.78 17.86 -2.84
N ILE A 713 -4.37 18.94 -2.33
CA ILE A 713 -4.36 20.27 -2.97
C ILE A 713 -2.94 20.88 -2.97
N PHE A 714 -2.20 20.75 -1.86
CA PHE A 714 -0.79 21.17 -1.81
C PHE A 714 0.14 20.17 -2.51
N LEU A 715 -0.28 18.89 -2.61
CA LEU A 715 0.40 17.88 -3.39
C LEU A 715 0.44 18.24 -4.88
N SER A 716 -0.71 18.58 -5.47
CA SER A 716 -0.85 18.90 -6.90
C SER A 716 -0.29 20.26 -7.28
N LEU A 717 -0.36 21.26 -6.36
CA LEU A 717 0.25 22.57 -6.56
C LEU A 717 1.72 22.49 -6.99
N ARG A 718 2.53 21.55 -6.44
CA ARG A 718 3.94 21.38 -6.86
C ARG A 718 4.11 21.18 -8.37
N SER A 719 3.30 20.30 -8.98
CA SER A 719 3.42 20.03 -10.42
C SER A 719 2.84 21.17 -11.25
N MET A 720 1.71 21.70 -10.80
CA MET A 720 1.04 22.84 -11.42
C MET A 720 1.91 24.11 -11.44
N MET A 721 2.81 24.29 -10.45
CA MET A 721 3.78 25.40 -10.48
C MET A 721 4.74 25.33 -11.67
N ALA A 722 5.12 24.15 -12.15
CA ALA A 722 6.01 24.02 -13.32
C ALA A 722 5.30 24.45 -14.61
N ASP A 723 4.07 23.95 -14.82
CA ASP A 723 3.20 24.36 -15.93
C ASP A 723 2.92 25.87 -15.89
N PHE A 724 2.60 26.38 -14.70
CA PHE A 724 2.36 27.81 -14.45
C PHE A 724 3.60 28.66 -14.74
N PHE A 725 4.79 28.27 -14.28
CA PHE A 725 6.03 29.00 -14.57
C PHE A 725 6.38 28.98 -16.06
N PHE A 726 6.21 27.84 -16.74
CA PHE A 726 6.47 27.74 -18.18
C PHE A 726 5.52 28.62 -19.00
N LEU A 727 4.21 28.56 -18.72
CA LEU A 727 3.23 29.42 -19.38
C LEU A 727 3.37 30.89 -18.99
N THR A 728 3.79 31.20 -17.77
CA THR A 728 4.09 32.57 -17.32
C THR A 728 5.35 33.11 -18.01
N ALA A 729 6.37 32.29 -18.25
CA ALA A 729 7.55 32.68 -19.02
C ALA A 729 7.21 32.91 -20.51
N LEU A 730 6.37 32.07 -21.11
CA LEU A 730 5.88 32.25 -22.48
C LEU A 730 4.97 33.51 -22.61
N SER A 731 4.08 33.72 -21.63
CA SER A 731 3.30 34.95 -21.47
C SER A 731 4.20 36.18 -21.37
N ALA A 732 5.22 36.16 -20.50
CA ALA A 732 6.16 37.26 -20.32
C ALA A 732 7.00 37.53 -21.58
N TRP A 733 7.34 36.49 -22.35
CA TRP A 733 8.00 36.63 -23.65
C TRP A 733 7.11 37.32 -24.70
N CYS A 734 5.84 36.90 -24.80
CA CYS A 734 4.87 37.56 -25.67
C CYS A 734 4.56 38.99 -25.20
N PHE A 735 4.39 39.21 -23.89
CA PHE A 735 4.24 40.51 -23.27
C PHE A 735 5.40 41.44 -23.61
N LEU A 736 6.65 40.97 -23.58
CA LEU A 736 7.82 41.74 -23.99
C LEU A 736 7.76 42.13 -25.48
N GLY A 737 7.29 41.24 -26.35
CA GLY A 737 7.06 41.55 -27.77
C GLY A 737 5.99 42.63 -27.99
N PHE A 738 4.84 42.51 -27.33
CA PHE A 738 3.77 43.53 -27.39
C PHE A 738 4.22 44.87 -26.76
N LEU A 739 4.99 44.82 -25.68
CA LEU A 739 5.56 45.99 -25.01
C LEU A 739 6.56 46.71 -25.93
N LEU A 740 7.48 45.99 -26.57
CA LEU A 740 8.41 46.54 -27.57
C LEU A 740 7.66 47.18 -28.75
N SER A 741 6.61 46.53 -29.24
CA SER A 741 5.76 47.10 -30.30
C SER A 741 5.08 48.41 -29.89
N LEU A 742 4.59 48.50 -28.65
CA LEU A 742 3.95 49.72 -28.14
C LEU A 742 4.95 50.82 -27.78
N LEU A 743 6.18 50.45 -27.40
CA LEU A 743 7.28 51.39 -27.15
C LEU A 743 7.73 52.08 -28.45
N TRP A 744 8.03 51.31 -29.50
CA TRP A 744 8.42 51.86 -30.80
C TRP A 744 7.29 52.69 -31.44
N LEU A 745 6.03 52.28 -31.24
CA LEU A 745 4.87 53.08 -31.66
C LEU A 745 4.71 54.37 -30.84
N GLY A 746 5.22 54.40 -29.61
CA GLY A 746 5.22 55.56 -28.70
C GLY A 746 6.41 56.51 -28.83
N GLU A 747 7.44 56.18 -29.63
CA GLU A 747 8.58 57.10 -29.87
C GLU A 747 8.16 58.43 -30.52
N GLY A 748 6.99 58.46 -31.18
CA GLY A 748 6.43 59.67 -31.77
C GLY A 748 5.74 60.65 -30.80
N THR A 749 5.37 60.23 -29.58
CA THR A 749 4.58 61.07 -28.65
C THR A 749 5.39 61.68 -27.51
N HIS A 750 6.57 61.13 -27.22
CA HIS A 750 7.53 61.72 -26.29
C HIS A 750 8.83 62.04 -27.05
N PRO A 751 9.17 63.33 -27.28
CA PRO A 751 10.28 63.71 -28.14
C PRO A 751 11.64 63.39 -27.50
N ILE A 752 12.18 62.21 -27.82
CA ILE A 752 13.52 61.75 -27.43
C ILE A 752 14.63 62.65 -28.03
N LEU A 753 14.33 63.35 -29.13
CA LEU A 753 15.27 64.22 -29.87
C LEU A 753 15.42 65.63 -29.25
N SER A 754 16.03 65.72 -28.06
CA SER A 754 16.67 66.97 -27.60
C SER A 754 17.89 66.78 -26.67
N VAL A 755 18.96 66.19 -27.24
CA VAL A 755 20.39 66.37 -26.85
C VAL A 755 20.67 66.50 -25.35
N SER A 756 20.85 65.36 -24.66
CA SER A 756 21.41 65.31 -23.29
C SER A 756 22.04 63.93 -23.01
N PRO A 757 22.96 63.82 -22.03
CA PRO A 757 23.87 62.67 -21.95
C PRO A 757 23.19 61.34 -21.64
N LEU A 758 23.80 60.26 -22.16
CA LEU A 758 23.42 58.84 -22.17
C LEU A 758 22.67 58.31 -20.92
N TRP A 759 22.96 58.84 -19.73
CA TRP A 759 22.35 58.43 -18.47
C TRP A 759 20.88 58.90 -18.32
N ILE A 760 20.47 59.96 -19.02
CA ILE A 760 19.12 60.55 -18.92
C ILE A 760 18.14 59.84 -19.87
N GLU A 761 18.59 59.43 -21.06
CA GLU A 761 17.77 58.70 -22.04
C GLU A 761 17.15 57.44 -21.41
N TRP A 762 17.98 56.62 -20.73
CA TRP A 762 17.50 55.46 -19.98
C TRP A 762 16.44 55.82 -18.94
N SER A 763 16.55 56.95 -18.24
CA SER A 763 15.57 57.35 -17.22
C SER A 763 14.20 57.72 -17.81
N VAL A 764 14.16 58.29 -19.02
CA VAL A 764 12.90 58.58 -19.73
C VAL A 764 12.29 57.29 -20.27
N VAL A 765 13.10 56.45 -20.95
CA VAL A 765 12.67 55.13 -21.46
C VAL A 765 12.15 54.24 -20.32
N LEU A 766 12.83 54.20 -19.17
CA LEU A 766 12.39 53.47 -17.97
C LEU A 766 11.07 53.99 -17.37
N THR A 767 10.74 55.26 -17.59
CA THR A 767 9.48 55.86 -17.10
C THR A 767 8.31 55.55 -18.03
N SER A 768 8.52 55.62 -19.35
CA SER A 768 7.51 55.24 -20.36
C SER A 768 7.25 53.73 -20.36
N THR A 769 8.29 52.89 -20.34
CA THR A 769 8.16 51.43 -20.17
C THR A 769 7.38 51.05 -18.93
N ARG A 770 7.67 51.67 -17.77
CA ARG A 770 6.94 51.45 -16.51
C ARG A 770 5.45 51.78 -16.62
N THR A 771 5.09 52.80 -17.40
CA THR A 771 3.71 53.24 -17.58
C THR A 771 2.94 52.31 -18.52
N ILE A 772 3.52 51.97 -19.68
CA ILE A 772 2.91 51.04 -20.65
C ILE A 772 2.79 49.64 -20.06
N SER A 773 3.85 49.15 -19.39
CA SER A 773 3.83 47.84 -18.71
C SER A 773 2.74 47.76 -17.65
N LYS A 774 2.51 48.83 -16.87
CA LYS A 774 1.43 48.89 -15.88
C LYS A 774 0.06 48.73 -16.53
N TRP A 775 -0.20 49.44 -17.63
CA TRP A 775 -1.47 49.32 -18.36
C TRP A 775 -1.68 47.92 -18.95
N MET A 776 -0.63 47.32 -19.55
CA MET A 776 -0.70 45.95 -20.06
C MET A 776 -0.94 44.92 -18.95
N ILE A 777 -0.28 45.06 -17.79
CA ILE A 777 -0.51 44.18 -16.62
C ILE A 777 -1.95 44.31 -16.11
N TYR A 778 -2.52 45.52 -16.08
CA TYR A 778 -3.90 45.72 -15.64
C TYR A 778 -4.91 45.07 -16.60
N ILE A 779 -4.68 45.14 -17.92
CA ILE A 779 -5.50 44.48 -18.95
C ILE A 779 -5.38 42.95 -18.84
N TRP A 780 -4.18 42.42 -18.59
CA TRP A 780 -3.92 40.99 -18.40
C TRP A 780 -4.65 40.39 -17.18
N PHE A 781 -4.81 41.16 -16.11
CA PHE A 781 -5.59 40.75 -14.93
C PHE A 781 -7.06 41.20 -14.96
N GLY A 782 -7.52 41.82 -16.06
CA GLY A 782 -8.89 42.33 -16.19
C GLY A 782 -9.25 43.46 -15.21
N LEU A 783 -8.25 44.15 -14.64
CA LEU A 783 -8.42 45.15 -13.58
C LEU A 783 -8.80 46.53 -14.12
N ASP A 784 -8.40 46.87 -15.35
CA ASP A 784 -8.62 48.19 -15.95
C ASP A 784 -8.52 48.12 -17.49
N GLY A 785 -9.41 48.86 -18.17
CA GLY A 785 -9.41 49.06 -19.62
C GLY A 785 -8.69 50.33 -20.10
N THR A 786 -8.22 51.22 -19.19
CA THR A 786 -7.61 52.51 -19.57
C THR A 786 -6.46 52.39 -20.56
N GLY A 787 -5.70 51.28 -20.55
CA GLY A 787 -4.65 51.01 -21.52
C GLY A 787 -5.12 50.98 -22.98
N ILE A 788 -6.35 50.51 -23.25
CA ILE A 788 -6.94 50.52 -24.60
C ILE A 788 -7.25 51.96 -25.00
N HIS A 789 -7.93 52.72 -24.14
CA HIS A 789 -8.22 54.13 -24.40
C HIS A 789 -6.95 54.98 -24.61
N ARG A 790 -5.95 54.82 -23.74
CA ARG A 790 -4.66 55.52 -23.84
C ARG A 790 -3.81 55.06 -25.02
N SER A 791 -3.97 53.84 -25.52
CA SER A 791 -3.22 53.38 -26.70
C SER A 791 -3.54 54.18 -27.97
N THR A 792 -4.70 54.86 -28.04
CA THR A 792 -5.02 55.82 -29.12
C THR A 792 -4.02 56.97 -29.22
N GLU A 793 -3.36 57.32 -28.11
CA GLU A 793 -2.40 58.42 -28.03
C GLU A 793 -1.12 58.10 -28.85
N PHE A 794 -0.64 56.85 -28.82
CA PHE A 794 0.52 56.41 -29.61
C PHE A 794 0.22 56.43 -31.11
N HIS A 795 -0.90 55.82 -31.51
CA HIS A 795 -1.39 55.84 -32.87
C HIS A 795 -2.87 55.46 -32.92
N TRP A 796 -3.70 56.32 -33.51
CA TRP A 796 -5.17 56.22 -33.54
C TRP A 796 -5.74 54.81 -33.85
N LEU A 797 -5.19 54.12 -34.87
CA LEU A 797 -5.58 52.74 -35.23
C LEU A 797 -4.67 51.66 -34.60
N LEU A 798 -3.38 51.66 -34.92
CA LEU A 798 -2.45 50.59 -34.56
C LEU A 798 -2.27 50.39 -33.04
N GLY A 799 -2.31 51.46 -32.23
CA GLY A 799 -2.19 51.35 -30.78
C GLY A 799 -3.32 50.51 -30.17
N PRO A 800 -4.60 50.89 -30.41
CA PRO A 800 -5.76 50.08 -30.03
C PRO A 800 -5.75 48.68 -30.63
N SER A 801 -5.39 48.51 -31.90
CA SER A 801 -5.31 47.17 -32.52
C SER A 801 -4.30 46.26 -31.82
N VAL A 802 -3.11 46.76 -31.49
CA VAL A 802 -2.06 45.99 -30.78
C VAL A 802 -2.48 45.71 -29.33
N MET A 803 -3.10 46.67 -28.64
CA MET A 803 -3.56 46.49 -27.26
C MET A 803 -4.75 45.51 -27.15
N VAL A 804 -5.69 45.56 -28.09
CA VAL A 804 -6.82 44.60 -28.16
C VAL A 804 -6.34 43.21 -28.57
N ALA A 805 -5.38 43.09 -29.50
CA ALA A 805 -4.75 41.81 -29.84
C ALA A 805 -4.03 41.19 -28.63
N PHE A 806 -3.30 42.00 -27.85
CA PHE A 806 -2.70 41.57 -26.58
C PHE A 806 -3.76 41.11 -25.57
N ALA A 807 -4.84 41.88 -25.38
CA ALA A 807 -5.93 41.54 -24.45
C ALA A 807 -6.61 40.21 -24.82
N PHE A 808 -6.89 39.98 -26.10
CA PHE A 808 -7.47 38.74 -26.61
C PHE A 808 -6.49 37.55 -26.44
N LEU A 809 -5.23 37.70 -26.83
CA LEU A 809 -4.24 36.63 -26.75
C LEU A 809 -3.91 36.28 -25.27
N GLY A 810 -3.90 37.27 -24.37
CA GLY A 810 -3.81 37.03 -22.92
C GLY A 810 -5.05 36.33 -22.36
N ASN A 811 -6.19 37.01 -22.40
CA ASN A 811 -7.37 36.63 -21.62
C ASN A 811 -8.18 35.51 -22.27
N THR A 812 -8.04 35.29 -23.59
CA THR A 812 -8.71 34.20 -24.31
C THR A 812 -7.79 33.02 -24.61
N LEU A 813 -6.54 33.22 -25.07
CA LEU A 813 -5.64 32.11 -25.39
C LEU A 813 -4.81 31.64 -24.20
N PHE A 814 -3.99 32.51 -23.60
CA PHE A 814 -3.10 32.09 -22.51
C PHE A 814 -3.86 31.67 -21.24
N LEU A 815 -4.93 32.38 -20.87
CA LEU A 815 -5.73 32.01 -19.70
C LEU A 815 -6.44 30.65 -19.88
N THR A 816 -6.96 30.33 -21.07
CA THR A 816 -7.63 29.04 -21.31
C THR A 816 -6.63 27.88 -21.42
N ILE A 817 -5.46 28.09 -22.04
CA ILE A 817 -4.36 27.11 -22.03
C ILE A 817 -3.90 26.85 -20.59
N LEU A 818 -3.73 27.90 -19.77
CA LEU A 818 -3.35 27.76 -18.37
C LEU A 818 -4.39 26.97 -17.56
N VAL A 819 -5.67 27.34 -17.65
CA VAL A 819 -6.75 26.61 -16.97
C VAL A 819 -6.83 25.15 -17.46
N SER A 820 -6.67 24.90 -18.75
CA SER A 820 -6.68 23.56 -19.33
C SER A 820 -5.51 22.69 -18.85
N MET A 821 -4.27 23.22 -18.86
CA MET A 821 -3.10 22.52 -18.34
C MET A 821 -3.22 22.25 -16.83
N LEU A 822 -3.63 23.25 -16.04
CA LEU A 822 -3.84 23.09 -14.60
C LEU A 822 -4.88 22.00 -14.29
N ILE A 823 -6.02 21.97 -15.01
CA ILE A 823 -7.05 20.93 -14.86
C ILE A 823 -6.52 19.55 -15.24
N ASN A 824 -5.78 19.43 -16.35
CA ASN A 824 -5.21 18.17 -16.82
C ASN A 824 -4.17 17.63 -15.81
N THR A 825 -3.20 18.45 -15.43
CA THR A 825 -2.17 18.12 -14.42
C THR A 825 -2.81 17.78 -13.07
N PHE A 826 -3.80 18.53 -12.61
CA PHE A 826 -4.56 18.19 -11.40
C PHE A 826 -5.27 16.84 -11.50
N SER A 827 -5.92 16.54 -12.62
CA SER A 827 -6.62 15.28 -12.87
C SER A 827 -5.67 14.07 -12.85
N ASN A 828 -4.51 14.19 -13.53
CA ASN A 828 -3.49 13.14 -13.60
C ASN A 828 -2.81 12.88 -12.23
N ILE A 829 -2.73 13.89 -11.37
CA ILE A 829 -2.22 13.73 -9.99
C ILE A 829 -3.31 13.17 -9.06
N SER A 830 -4.55 13.64 -9.20
CA SER A 830 -5.69 13.18 -8.40
C SER A 830 -5.99 11.69 -8.61
N THR A 831 -5.94 11.23 -9.87
CA THR A 831 -6.09 9.80 -10.22
C THR A 831 -4.99 8.91 -9.64
N ASN A 832 -3.78 9.44 -9.41
CA ASN A 832 -2.63 8.72 -8.85
C ASN A 832 -2.31 9.11 -7.39
N ALA A 833 -3.24 9.81 -6.71
CA ALA A 833 -3.03 10.47 -5.41
C ALA A 833 -2.33 9.61 -4.36
N ILE A 834 -2.77 8.37 -4.18
CA ILE A 834 -2.27 7.45 -3.15
C ILE A 834 -0.79 7.09 -3.41
N GLN A 835 -0.40 6.93 -4.68
CA GLN A 835 0.98 6.61 -5.04
C GLN A 835 1.90 7.82 -4.84
N GLU A 836 1.48 9.02 -5.26
CA GLU A 836 2.24 10.27 -5.09
C GLU A 836 2.40 10.65 -3.60
N ILE A 837 1.36 10.47 -2.76
CA ILE A 837 1.45 10.64 -1.30
C ILE A 837 2.43 9.63 -0.69
N SER A 838 2.35 8.35 -1.08
CA SER A 838 3.23 7.29 -0.58
C SER A 838 4.70 7.50 -1.00
N PHE A 839 4.90 7.99 -2.23
CA PHE A 839 6.20 8.40 -2.76
C PHE A 839 6.80 9.54 -1.94
N ARG A 840 6.08 10.66 -1.77
CA ARG A 840 6.60 11.80 -0.98
C ARG A 840 6.81 11.46 0.49
N ARG A 841 6.00 10.58 1.08
CA ARG A 841 6.25 10.05 2.42
C ARG A 841 7.57 9.28 2.50
N ALA A 842 7.95 8.51 1.47
CA ALA A 842 9.25 7.86 1.41
C ALA A 842 10.40 8.87 1.28
N VAL A 843 10.27 9.86 0.38
CA VAL A 843 11.27 10.94 0.19
C VAL A 843 11.51 11.72 1.49
N LEU A 844 10.44 12.28 2.09
CA LEU A 844 10.53 13.04 3.35
C LEU A 844 11.01 12.18 4.54
N THR A 845 10.76 10.87 4.52
CA THR A 845 11.30 9.96 5.53
C THR A 845 12.81 9.80 5.39
N LEU A 846 13.33 9.61 4.17
CA LEU A 846 14.77 9.47 3.94
C LEU A 846 15.52 10.80 4.09
N GLU A 847 14.97 11.92 3.60
CA GLU A 847 15.49 13.27 3.88
C GLU A 847 15.53 13.54 5.40
N GLY A 848 14.61 12.96 6.18
CA GLY A 848 14.63 13.07 7.64
C GLY A 848 15.79 12.33 8.32
N VAL A 849 16.36 11.26 7.73
CA VAL A 849 17.46 10.48 8.33
C VAL A 849 18.81 11.05 7.92
N LYS A 850 19.21 12.17 8.56
CA LYS A 850 20.48 12.87 8.28
C LYS A 850 21.60 12.37 9.20
N ALA A 851 22.81 12.15 8.68
CA ALA A 851 23.95 11.69 9.49
C ALA A 851 24.63 12.82 10.29
N ASP A 852 24.74 14.03 9.71
CA ASP A 852 25.56 15.11 10.25
C ASP A 852 25.19 15.48 11.69
N ALA A 853 26.21 15.46 12.56
CA ALA A 853 26.08 15.81 13.96
C ALA A 853 25.63 17.27 14.20
N VAL A 854 25.78 18.18 13.23
CA VAL A 854 25.22 19.55 13.32
C VAL A 854 23.73 19.52 13.67
N PHE A 855 22.97 18.58 13.11
CA PHE A 855 21.51 18.45 13.34
C PHE A 855 21.12 18.00 14.76
N ALA A 856 22.08 17.47 15.54
CA ALA A 856 21.84 17.13 16.94
C ALA A 856 21.75 18.38 17.85
N TYR A 857 22.10 19.55 17.31
CA TYR A 857 22.03 20.84 18.01
C TYR A 857 20.86 21.65 17.45
N GLN A 858 19.89 21.97 18.30
CA GLN A 858 18.78 22.84 17.92
C GLN A 858 19.24 24.30 17.80
N PRO A 859 18.74 25.10 16.85
CA PRO A 859 19.00 26.54 16.83
C PRO A 859 18.65 27.20 18.18
N PRO A 860 19.48 28.11 18.71
CA PRO A 860 20.71 28.67 18.12
C PRO A 860 22.00 27.90 18.49
N PHE A 861 21.92 26.77 19.20
CA PHE A 861 23.09 26.06 19.74
C PHE A 861 23.95 25.39 18.65
N ASN A 862 23.41 25.15 17.46
CA ASN A 862 24.17 24.66 16.30
C ASN A 862 25.29 25.61 15.86
N ILE A 863 25.10 26.92 16.03
CA ILE A 863 26.15 27.94 15.77
C ILE A 863 27.37 27.65 16.66
N LEU A 864 27.14 27.49 17.97
CA LEU A 864 28.19 27.20 18.95
C LEU A 864 28.86 25.85 18.67
N ALA A 865 28.08 24.84 18.25
CA ALA A 865 28.61 23.53 17.89
C ALA A 865 29.57 23.61 16.68
N VAL A 866 29.18 24.29 15.61
CA VAL A 866 30.02 24.49 14.41
C VAL A 866 31.34 25.19 14.77
N PHE A 867 31.29 26.30 15.52
CA PHE A 867 32.51 27.04 15.90
C PHE A 867 33.39 26.29 16.92
N LEU A 868 32.84 25.39 17.74
CA LEU A 868 33.60 24.66 18.76
C LEU A 868 34.15 23.32 18.26
N PHE A 869 33.38 22.54 17.49
CA PHE A 869 33.77 21.19 17.08
C PHE A 869 34.65 21.14 15.82
N ILE A 870 34.46 22.05 14.86
CA ILE A 870 35.33 22.08 13.66
C ILE A 870 36.82 22.24 14.01
N PRO A 871 37.26 23.21 14.84
CA PRO A 871 38.67 23.29 15.23
C PRO A 871 39.10 22.12 16.13
N LEU A 872 38.21 21.61 17.00
CA LEU A 872 38.51 20.50 17.91
C LEU A 872 38.85 19.20 17.16
N LYS A 873 38.27 18.98 15.98
CA LYS A 873 38.55 17.83 15.08
C LYS A 873 40.04 17.70 14.71
N PHE A 874 40.75 18.82 14.60
CA PHE A 874 42.19 18.84 14.27
C PHE A 874 43.11 18.66 15.48
N VAL A 875 42.59 18.80 16.70
CA VAL A 875 43.36 18.75 17.95
C VAL A 875 43.17 17.42 18.70
N VAL A 876 42.04 16.73 18.47
CA VAL A 876 41.59 15.61 19.30
C VAL A 876 41.38 14.35 18.46
N SER A 877 41.89 13.20 18.92
CA SER A 877 41.70 11.92 18.22
C SER A 877 40.22 11.56 18.08
N PRO A 878 39.80 10.88 16.99
CA PRO A 878 38.37 10.60 16.70
C PRO A 878 37.60 9.96 17.84
N ARG A 879 38.25 9.09 18.63
CA ARG A 879 37.67 8.45 19.84
C ARG A 879 37.29 9.45 20.93
N TRP A 880 38.14 10.45 21.18
CA TRP A 880 37.88 11.49 22.18
C TRP A 880 36.95 12.57 21.62
N PHE A 881 37.06 12.89 20.34
CA PHE A 881 36.15 13.80 19.63
C PHE A 881 34.70 13.32 19.79
N HIS A 882 34.44 12.06 19.41
CA HIS A 882 33.15 11.39 19.59
C HIS A 882 32.66 11.43 21.05
N LYS A 883 33.54 11.15 22.02
CA LYS A 883 33.17 11.17 23.45
C LYS A 883 32.77 12.56 23.96
N ILE A 884 33.45 13.62 23.52
CA ILE A 884 33.12 15.02 23.88
C ILE A 884 31.81 15.44 23.19
N HIS A 885 31.65 15.10 21.90
CA HIS A 885 30.46 15.37 21.12
C HIS A 885 29.20 14.73 21.75
N VAL A 886 29.25 13.41 22.00
CA VAL A 886 28.21 12.63 22.69
C VAL A 886 27.84 13.22 24.06
N MET A 887 28.79 13.80 24.78
CA MET A 887 28.52 14.45 26.06
C MET A 887 27.78 15.79 25.87
N ALA A 888 28.23 16.62 24.93
CA ALA A 888 27.63 17.93 24.66
C ALA A 888 26.18 17.84 24.17
N VAL A 889 25.89 16.95 23.21
CA VAL A 889 24.52 16.73 22.70
C VAL A 889 23.57 16.32 23.83
N LYS A 890 24.01 15.43 24.73
CA LYS A 890 23.21 14.95 25.86
C LYS A 890 22.97 16.00 26.92
N ILE A 891 23.92 16.91 27.16
CA ILE A 891 23.76 18.01 28.12
C ILE A 891 22.78 19.05 27.58
N LEU A 892 22.98 19.52 26.34
CA LEU A 892 22.13 20.56 25.74
C LEU A 892 20.69 20.10 25.53
N ASN A 893 20.50 18.87 25.06
CA ASN A 893 19.18 18.31 24.79
C ASN A 893 18.59 17.51 25.98
N LEU A 894 19.19 17.55 27.18
CA LEU A 894 18.77 16.75 28.33
C LEU A 894 17.25 16.79 28.63
N PRO A 895 16.57 17.95 28.72
CA PRO A 895 15.13 17.98 28.99
C PRO A 895 14.31 17.40 27.82
N LEU A 896 14.72 17.64 26.59
CA LEU A 896 14.07 17.13 25.38
C LEU A 896 14.20 15.60 25.27
N LEU A 897 15.40 15.06 25.49
CA LEU A 897 15.66 13.62 25.53
C LEU A 897 14.86 12.93 26.63
N LEU A 898 14.74 13.55 27.81
CA LEU A 898 13.94 13.02 28.91
C LEU A 898 12.43 13.00 28.57
N ILE A 899 11.91 14.06 27.95
CA ILE A 899 10.53 14.12 27.45
C ILE A 899 10.28 13.02 26.41
N ILE A 900 11.19 12.85 25.44
CA ILE A 900 11.11 11.79 24.42
C ILE A 900 11.11 10.40 25.08
N ALA A 901 12.06 10.12 25.97
CA ALA A 901 12.15 8.81 26.64
C ALA A 901 10.92 8.49 27.50
N VAL A 902 10.34 9.49 28.18
CA VAL A 902 9.10 9.32 28.95
C VAL A 902 7.89 9.11 28.03
N ALA A 903 7.80 9.83 26.90
CA ALA A 903 6.72 9.65 25.92
C ALA A 903 6.80 8.27 25.22
N GLU A 904 8.00 7.87 24.78
CA GLU A 904 8.24 6.56 24.16
C GLU A 904 7.88 5.40 25.10
N ARG A 905 8.32 5.45 26.36
CA ARG A 905 8.09 4.37 27.35
C ARG A 905 6.68 4.33 27.96
N ARG A 906 5.88 5.40 27.86
CA ARG A 906 4.54 5.49 28.50
C ARG A 906 3.35 5.60 27.55
N LEU A 907 3.52 6.24 26.40
CA LEU A 907 2.41 6.66 25.53
C LEU A 907 2.45 6.01 24.15
N LEU A 908 3.64 5.54 23.73
CA LEU A 908 3.93 5.23 22.32
C LEU A 908 4.38 3.80 22.07
N TRP A 909 4.47 2.94 23.10
CA TRP A 909 4.64 1.48 22.97
C TRP A 909 3.77 0.82 24.06
N PRO A 910 2.93 -0.18 23.72
CA PRO A 910 2.25 -1.02 24.70
C PRO A 910 3.23 -1.70 25.66
N SER A 911 2.73 -2.18 26.81
CA SER A 911 3.61 -2.81 27.80
C SER A 911 3.85 -4.28 27.53
N ARG A 912 4.93 -4.59 26.81
CA ARG A 912 5.58 -5.91 26.86
C ARG A 912 6.27 -6.06 28.21
N THR A 913 5.72 -6.90 29.09
CA THR A 913 6.24 -7.16 30.43
C THR A 913 7.61 -7.85 30.30
N ILE A 914 8.65 -7.24 30.88
CA ILE A 914 9.95 -7.90 31.04
C ILE A 914 9.94 -8.54 32.42
N GLU A 915 9.70 -9.85 32.48
CA GLU A 915 10.11 -10.65 33.64
C GLU A 915 11.51 -11.20 33.36
N ASP A 916 12.53 -10.42 33.71
CA ASP A 916 13.88 -10.93 33.88
C ASP A 916 14.22 -10.95 35.38
N SER A 917 15.03 -11.94 35.78
CA SER A 917 15.11 -12.40 37.15
C SER A 917 15.98 -11.50 38.05
N THR A 918 15.46 -11.15 39.24
CA THR A 918 16.08 -11.43 40.57
C THR A 918 15.61 -10.50 41.71
N LYS A 919 15.54 -11.07 42.92
CA LYS A 919 15.71 -10.42 44.25
C LYS A 919 14.76 -9.28 44.70
N ILE A 920 13.65 -9.70 45.30
CA ILE A 920 13.21 -9.32 46.67
C ILE A 920 13.32 -7.82 47.07
N LYS A 921 12.21 -7.06 46.98
CA LYS A 921 11.57 -6.36 48.13
C LYS A 921 10.28 -5.64 47.74
N VAL A 922 9.26 -5.72 48.60
CA VAL A 922 7.98 -4.99 48.50
C VAL A 922 8.01 -3.70 49.32
N PRO A 923 7.52 -2.59 48.76
CA PRO A 923 6.82 -1.55 49.53
C PRO A 923 5.35 -1.37 49.07
N PRO A 924 4.46 -0.78 49.90
CA PRO A 924 3.01 -0.71 49.66
C PRO A 924 2.56 0.42 48.70
N PRO A 925 1.32 0.38 48.18
CA PRO A 925 0.88 1.26 47.08
C PRO A 925 0.39 2.65 47.53
N THR A 926 0.72 3.69 46.76
CA THR A 926 0.18 5.05 46.93
C THR A 926 -0.53 5.58 45.68
N LYS A 927 -1.85 5.71 45.84
CA LYS A 927 -2.86 6.43 45.03
C LYS A 927 -2.34 7.51 44.06
N SER A 928 -2.78 7.46 42.80
CA SER A 928 -3.32 8.64 42.11
C SER A 928 -4.29 8.23 41.00
N GLN A 929 -5.58 8.51 41.18
CA GLN A 929 -6.64 8.22 40.19
C GLN A 929 -6.82 9.32 39.14
N PHE A 930 -5.97 10.36 39.16
CA PHE A 930 -6.24 11.66 38.51
C PHE A 930 -6.15 11.65 36.97
N TRP A 931 -5.24 10.87 36.39
CA TRP A 931 -4.89 10.96 34.97
C TRP A 931 -5.77 10.11 34.03
N LYS A 932 -6.85 9.49 34.53
CA LYS A 932 -7.65 8.51 33.78
C LYS A 932 -8.77 9.10 32.90
N LYS A 933 -8.68 10.39 32.51
CA LYS A 933 -9.80 11.13 31.85
C LYS A 933 -9.55 11.60 30.40
N TRP A 934 -8.36 11.40 29.81
CA TRP A 934 -8.04 11.93 28.46
C TRP A 934 -7.28 10.95 27.53
N ARG A 935 -8.06 10.19 26.74
CA ARG A 935 -7.88 9.81 25.30
C ARG A 935 -6.74 8.87 24.78
N LEU A 936 -7.18 7.90 23.94
CA LEU A 936 -6.63 7.40 22.65
C LEU A 936 -5.31 6.56 22.54
N THR A 937 -5.46 5.23 22.30
CA THR A 937 -5.02 4.42 21.10
C THR A 937 -3.60 4.58 20.45
N VAL A 938 -2.88 3.58 19.87
CA VAL A 938 -3.13 2.14 19.50
C VAL A 938 -1.80 1.39 19.12
N HIS A 939 -1.86 0.08 18.78
CA HIS A 939 -0.86 -0.86 18.18
C HIS A 939 0.60 -0.38 17.90
N ARG A 940 1.62 -1.17 18.33
CA ARG A 940 3.01 -0.99 17.83
C ARG A 940 3.91 -2.22 17.68
N ASP A 941 3.69 -3.35 18.35
CA ASP A 941 4.81 -4.27 18.62
C ASP A 941 5.07 -5.34 17.54
N LEU A 942 4.51 -5.20 16.34
CA LEU A 942 4.57 -6.22 15.27
C LEU A 942 5.68 -5.96 14.22
N ARG A 943 6.90 -5.54 14.63
CA ARG A 943 8.04 -5.13 13.76
C ARG A 943 9.45 -5.17 14.45
N ALA A 944 10.22 -6.27 14.44
CA ALA A 944 11.62 -6.36 14.96
C ALA A 944 12.47 -7.58 14.46
N VAL A 945 12.34 -8.74 15.12
CA VAL A 945 13.09 -10.04 15.06
C VAL A 945 13.53 -10.63 13.69
N PHE A 946 13.29 -10.04 12.51
CA PHE A 946 14.03 -10.43 11.26
C PHE A 946 15.54 -10.06 11.30
N GLN A 947 16.09 -9.90 12.51
CA GLN A 947 17.43 -9.56 12.98
C GLN A 947 18.57 -9.97 12.07
N VAL A 948 18.55 -11.25 11.72
CA VAL A 948 19.78 -12.00 11.49
C VAL A 948 19.52 -13.03 10.39
N PRO A 949 20.17 -12.93 9.21
CA PRO A 949 20.26 -14.07 8.30
C PRO A 949 21.12 -15.17 8.95
N PRO A 950 20.77 -16.47 8.77
CA PRO A 950 21.49 -17.57 9.42
C PRO A 950 22.91 -17.76 8.85
N PRO A 951 23.84 -18.40 9.59
CA PRO A 951 25.23 -18.55 9.18
C PRO A 951 25.45 -19.59 8.06
N ASP A 952 26.65 -19.56 7.49
CA ASP A 952 27.08 -20.33 6.30
C ASP A 952 26.86 -21.85 6.40
N THR A 953 26.82 -22.41 7.62
CA THR A 953 26.46 -23.83 7.85
C THR A 953 25.06 -24.20 7.34
N VAL A 954 24.15 -23.22 7.16
CA VAL A 954 22.83 -23.42 6.55
C VAL A 954 22.90 -23.35 5.01
N GLN A 955 23.97 -22.79 4.43
CA GLN A 955 24.23 -22.86 2.99
C GLN A 955 24.90 -24.19 2.59
N ASP A 956 25.80 -24.73 3.43
CA ASP A 956 26.40 -26.05 3.19
C ASP A 956 25.39 -27.20 3.30
N ASP A 957 24.41 -27.10 4.23
CA ASP A 957 23.27 -28.04 4.35
C ASP A 957 22.42 -28.11 3.06
N ILE A 958 22.41 -27.06 2.23
CA ILE A 958 21.67 -26.99 0.96
C ILE A 958 22.41 -27.71 -0.18
N ALA A 959 23.70 -28.06 0.00
CA ALA A 959 24.56 -28.57 -1.07
C ALA A 959 24.63 -30.10 -1.22
N VAL A 960 23.95 -30.89 -0.35
CA VAL A 960 24.25 -32.33 -0.18
C VAL A 960 23.10 -33.29 -0.52
N ASP A 961 21.82 -32.88 -0.45
CA ASP A 961 20.66 -33.79 -0.56
C ASP A 961 19.74 -33.52 -1.78
N ASP A 962 20.20 -33.88 -2.99
CA ASP A 962 19.33 -34.07 -4.18
C ASP A 962 19.78 -35.29 -5.01
N ASP A 963 19.33 -36.50 -4.66
CA ASP A 963 19.50 -37.67 -5.54
C ASP A 963 18.35 -38.70 -5.50
N LEU A 964 17.10 -38.23 -5.37
CA LEU A 964 15.93 -39.02 -5.82
C LEU A 964 14.91 -38.23 -6.67
N THR A 965 15.19 -36.96 -6.98
CA THR A 965 14.47 -36.21 -8.02
C THR A 965 14.88 -36.68 -9.44
N HIS A 966 16.03 -37.35 -9.55
CA HIS A 966 16.75 -37.50 -10.82
C HIS A 966 16.20 -38.57 -11.80
N HIS A 967 15.26 -39.43 -11.38
CA HIS A 967 14.86 -40.62 -12.15
C HIS A 967 13.45 -40.66 -12.75
N LEU A 968 12.54 -39.73 -12.43
CA LEU A 968 11.16 -39.72 -12.99
C LEU A 968 10.91 -38.59 -14.00
N ILE A 969 11.58 -37.44 -13.89
CA ILE A 969 11.32 -36.28 -14.77
C ILE A 969 11.85 -36.50 -16.20
N ARG A 970 12.87 -37.36 -16.39
CA ARG A 970 13.53 -37.60 -17.69
C ARG A 970 12.72 -38.44 -18.70
N ARG A 971 11.45 -38.79 -18.41
CA ARG A 971 10.62 -39.68 -19.27
C ARG A 971 9.37 -39.06 -19.91
N GLN A 972 9.07 -37.78 -19.65
CA GLN A 972 8.01 -37.05 -20.37
C GLN A 972 8.55 -35.96 -21.32
N PHE A 973 9.74 -35.39 -21.05
CA PHE A 973 10.34 -34.35 -21.91
C PHE A 973 11.03 -34.87 -23.19
N THR A 974 11.11 -36.19 -23.39
CA THR A 974 11.75 -36.84 -24.56
C THR A 974 10.75 -37.42 -25.57
N ARG A 975 9.46 -37.06 -25.50
CA ARG A 975 8.42 -37.56 -26.43
C ARG A 975 7.72 -36.50 -27.28
N ASN A 976 7.87 -35.22 -26.95
CA ASN A 976 7.25 -34.10 -27.68
C ASN A 976 8.28 -33.20 -28.41
N ALA A 977 9.53 -33.66 -28.55
CA ALA A 977 10.64 -32.95 -29.21
C ALA A 977 11.42 -33.87 -30.16
N ALA A 978 10.73 -34.84 -30.78
CA ALA A 978 11.30 -35.89 -31.63
C ALA A 978 10.40 -36.22 -32.84
N ASN A 979 9.66 -35.22 -33.31
CA ASN A 979 9.02 -35.12 -34.63
C ASN A 979 9.05 -33.65 -35.01
N GLU A 980 9.13 -33.34 -36.30
CA GLU A 980 9.29 -31.97 -36.84
C GLU A 980 10.58 -31.24 -36.41
N ILE A 981 11.72 -31.73 -36.92
CA ILE A 981 12.62 -30.99 -37.82
C ILE A 981 13.61 -32.00 -38.42
N GLU A 982 13.58 -32.15 -39.75
CA GLU A 982 14.70 -32.68 -40.52
C GLU A 982 14.78 -31.92 -41.87
N PRO A 983 15.88 -31.21 -42.17
CA PRO A 983 16.03 -30.50 -43.43
C PRO A 983 16.45 -31.45 -44.56
N ARG A 984 15.99 -31.17 -45.79
CA ARG A 984 16.29 -32.00 -46.97
C ARG A 984 17.75 -31.94 -47.42
N ASN A 985 18.30 -33.14 -47.64
CA ASN A 985 19.21 -33.57 -48.71
C ASN A 985 20.43 -32.70 -49.08
N VAL A 986 21.62 -33.28 -48.85
CA VAL A 986 22.74 -33.28 -49.82
C VAL A 986 23.25 -34.73 -49.96
N GLU A 987 23.84 -35.09 -51.10
CA GLU A 987 24.10 -36.47 -51.56
C GLU A 987 25.60 -36.89 -51.41
N PRO A 988 26.12 -38.05 -51.90
CA PRO A 988 26.74 -39.03 -50.98
C PRO A 988 28.20 -39.45 -51.28
N GLN A 989 28.89 -40.02 -50.28
CA GLN A 989 30.05 -40.97 -50.34
C GLN A 989 30.53 -41.31 -48.90
N SER A 990 31.17 -42.43 -48.55
CA SER A 990 31.22 -43.80 -49.11
C SER A 990 31.98 -44.78 -48.18
N GLN A 991 31.52 -46.04 -48.04
CA GLN A 991 32.24 -47.20 -47.42
C GLN A 991 32.50 -47.10 -45.89
N SER A 992 32.68 -48.16 -45.08
CA SER A 992 32.72 -49.63 -45.28
C SER A 992 32.05 -50.44 -44.13
N ARG A 993 31.84 -51.74 -44.34
CA ARG A 993 31.16 -52.75 -43.46
C ARG A 993 32.19 -53.61 -42.65
N PRO A 994 31.85 -54.64 -41.80
CA PRO A 994 30.61 -55.44 -41.73
C PRO A 994 29.98 -55.82 -40.35
N ASP A 995 28.65 -56.09 -40.41
CA ASP A 995 27.84 -57.23 -39.92
C ASP A 995 28.53 -58.47 -39.24
N PRO A 996 27.82 -59.37 -38.48
CA PRO A 996 26.40 -59.78 -38.67
C PRO A 996 25.50 -60.04 -37.43
N GLY A 997 24.16 -60.09 -37.62
CA GLY A 997 23.18 -60.30 -36.51
C GLY A 997 21.76 -60.88 -36.76
N ALA A 998 21.38 -61.31 -37.98
CA ALA A 998 20.22 -62.17 -38.32
C ALA A 998 18.71 -61.78 -38.07
N ARG A 999 18.01 -61.57 -39.21
CA ARG A 999 16.62 -62.01 -39.58
C ARG A 999 15.36 -61.13 -39.29
N ARG A 1000 14.37 -61.33 -40.18
CA ARG A 1000 13.08 -60.63 -40.48
C ARG A 1000 11.91 -61.66 -40.33
N PRO A 1001 10.58 -61.34 -40.27
CA PRO A 1001 9.77 -60.58 -41.28
C PRO A 1001 8.58 -59.76 -40.69
N SER A 1002 7.46 -59.53 -41.43
CA SER A 1002 7.21 -58.40 -42.36
C SER A 1002 5.75 -58.39 -42.89
N ARG A 1003 5.31 -57.33 -43.62
CA ARG A 1003 4.01 -57.14 -44.35
C ARG A 1003 2.80 -56.70 -43.46
N ARG A 1004 1.78 -55.93 -43.95
CA ARG A 1004 1.61 -55.15 -45.22
C ARG A 1004 0.49 -54.08 -45.14
N ASP A 1005 0.54 -53.14 -46.10
CA ASP A 1005 -0.47 -52.34 -46.84
C ASP A 1005 -1.98 -52.59 -46.54
N SER A 1006 -2.93 -51.66 -46.74
CA SER A 1006 -3.03 -50.49 -47.66
C SER A 1006 -4.09 -49.46 -47.10
N MET A 1007 -4.64 -48.39 -47.73
CA MET A 1007 -4.77 -47.86 -49.11
C MET A 1007 -4.71 -46.30 -49.15
N PHE A 1008 -4.90 -45.71 -50.35
CA PHE A 1008 -5.16 -44.29 -50.72
C PHE A 1008 -6.50 -44.23 -51.51
N PRO A 1009 -7.03 -43.09 -52.03
CA PRO A 1009 -7.09 -41.69 -51.54
C PRO A 1009 -8.49 -41.00 -51.75
N GLY A 1010 -8.59 -39.68 -51.51
CA GLY A 1010 -9.72 -38.82 -51.92
C GLY A 1010 -9.33 -37.33 -52.06
N ILE A 1011 -9.97 -36.60 -52.99
CA ILE A 1011 -9.64 -35.24 -53.52
C ILE A 1011 -11.00 -34.48 -53.73
N PRO A 1012 -11.16 -33.13 -53.66
CA PRO A 1012 -10.20 -32.03 -53.93
C PRO A 1012 -10.10 -30.86 -52.90
N ALA A 1013 -9.29 -29.85 -53.24
CA ALA A 1013 -9.12 -28.55 -52.57
C ALA A 1013 -10.12 -27.47 -53.12
N PRO A 1014 -10.14 -26.17 -52.68
CA PRO A 1014 -9.01 -25.23 -52.86
C PRO A 1014 -8.79 -24.11 -51.79
N LYS A 1015 -7.57 -23.54 -51.84
CA LYS A 1015 -7.13 -22.15 -51.59
C LYS A 1015 -7.94 -21.22 -50.65
N LEU A 1016 -7.23 -20.62 -49.68
CA LEU A 1016 -7.20 -19.16 -49.49
C LEU A 1016 -5.91 -18.72 -48.75
N ARG A 1017 -5.20 -17.71 -49.27
CA ARG A 1017 -4.10 -16.99 -48.62
C ARG A 1017 -3.99 -15.59 -49.25
N GLY A 1018 -3.84 -14.57 -48.41
CA GLY A 1018 -4.15 -13.17 -48.75
C GLY A 1018 -5.53 -12.80 -48.23
N SER A 1019 -5.79 -11.57 -47.75
CA SER A 1019 -4.94 -10.38 -47.68
C SER A 1019 -5.14 -9.61 -46.37
N PHE A 1020 -4.17 -8.78 -45.99
CA PHE A 1020 -4.38 -7.70 -45.02
C PHE A 1020 -4.36 -6.38 -45.80
N SER A 1021 -5.39 -5.56 -45.67
CA SER A 1021 -5.50 -4.21 -46.23
C SER A 1021 -6.18 -3.28 -45.23
N GLU A 1022 -5.81 -2.00 -45.25
CA GLU A 1022 -6.26 -1.01 -44.26
C GLU A 1022 -7.75 -0.61 -44.40
N SER A 1023 -8.38 -1.02 -45.51
CA SER A 1023 -9.81 -0.89 -45.80
C SER A 1023 -10.71 -1.37 -44.66
N ASP A 1024 -10.46 -2.58 -44.18
CA ASP A 1024 -11.37 -3.33 -43.31
C ASP A 1024 -11.35 -2.76 -41.88
N MET A 1025 -10.23 -2.13 -41.50
CA MET A 1025 -10.09 -1.37 -40.25
C MET A 1025 -10.91 -0.08 -40.29
N LEU A 1026 -10.89 0.65 -41.41
CA LEU A 1026 -11.69 1.87 -41.59
C LEU A 1026 -13.18 1.56 -41.54
N GLU A 1027 -13.64 0.55 -42.29
CA GLU A 1027 -15.07 0.16 -42.32
C GLU A 1027 -15.57 -0.25 -40.92
N GLY A 1028 -14.79 -1.03 -40.18
CA GLY A 1028 -15.07 -1.38 -38.78
C GLY A 1028 -15.11 -0.19 -37.80
N THR A 1029 -14.35 0.89 -38.06
CA THR A 1029 -14.45 2.12 -37.26
C THR A 1029 -15.67 2.98 -37.61
N ALA A 1030 -16.05 3.06 -38.90
CA ALA A 1030 -17.26 3.73 -39.34
C ALA A 1030 -18.53 3.06 -38.76
N GLU A 1031 -18.56 1.72 -38.76
CA GLU A 1031 -19.64 0.92 -38.16
C GLU A 1031 -19.78 1.18 -36.65
N ARG A 1032 -18.66 1.38 -35.94
CA ARG A 1032 -18.62 1.74 -34.51
C ARG A 1032 -19.09 3.18 -34.25
N LEU A 1033 -18.65 4.16 -35.06
CA LEU A 1033 -19.14 5.54 -34.97
C LEU A 1033 -20.65 5.62 -35.21
N ALA A 1034 -21.15 4.94 -36.25
CA ALA A 1034 -22.59 4.87 -36.54
C ALA A 1034 -23.40 4.14 -35.43
N LYS A 1035 -22.77 3.27 -34.62
CA LYS A 1035 -23.39 2.67 -33.43
C LYS A 1035 -23.40 3.63 -32.23
N MET A 1036 -22.34 4.44 -32.08
CA MET A 1036 -22.22 5.46 -31.03
C MET A 1036 -23.18 6.64 -31.25
N GLU A 1037 -23.33 7.15 -32.47
CA GLU A 1037 -24.29 8.21 -32.81
C GLU A 1037 -25.74 7.74 -32.53
N ARG A 1038 -26.05 6.48 -32.88
CA ARG A 1038 -27.33 5.82 -32.53
C ARG A 1038 -27.50 5.53 -31.03
N ALA A 1039 -26.47 5.71 -30.20
CA ALA A 1039 -26.62 5.72 -28.74
C ALA A 1039 -26.90 7.14 -28.23
N ILE A 1040 -26.15 8.14 -28.72
CA ILE A 1040 -26.31 9.57 -28.37
C ILE A 1040 -27.75 10.04 -28.64
N ARG A 1041 -28.30 9.82 -29.84
CA ARG A 1041 -29.70 10.19 -30.16
C ARG A 1041 -30.74 9.53 -29.26
N ARG A 1042 -30.47 8.33 -28.71
CA ARG A 1042 -31.37 7.68 -27.75
C ARG A 1042 -31.30 8.31 -26.36
N VAL A 1043 -30.13 8.83 -25.96
CA VAL A 1043 -29.99 9.63 -24.72
C VAL A 1043 -30.69 10.97 -24.87
N GLU A 1044 -30.52 11.68 -26.00
CA GLU A 1044 -31.26 12.92 -26.31
C GLU A 1044 -32.78 12.69 -26.28
N THR A 1045 -33.27 11.59 -26.86
CA THR A 1045 -34.70 11.21 -26.87
C THR A 1045 -35.22 10.76 -25.48
N MET A 1046 -34.33 10.44 -24.53
CA MET A 1046 -34.70 10.24 -23.12
C MET A 1046 -34.70 11.55 -22.34
N LEU A 1047 -33.71 12.43 -22.58
CA LEU A 1047 -33.62 13.74 -21.92
C LEU A 1047 -34.79 14.65 -22.30
N SER A 1048 -35.23 14.66 -23.57
CA SER A 1048 -36.43 15.40 -24.00
C SER A 1048 -37.75 14.86 -23.44
N ARG A 1049 -37.74 13.71 -22.76
CA ARG A 1049 -38.89 13.15 -22.02
C ARG A 1049 -38.80 13.36 -20.50
N LEU A 1050 -37.72 13.98 -20.01
CA LEU A 1050 -37.45 14.22 -18.59
C LEU A 1050 -37.62 15.70 -18.19
N VAL A 1051 -37.95 16.58 -19.13
CA VAL A 1051 -38.30 17.99 -18.87
C VAL A 1051 -39.82 18.15 -19.00
N PRO A 1052 -40.56 18.43 -17.91
CA PRO A 1052 -41.99 18.74 -18.00
C PRO A 1052 -42.22 20.13 -18.61
N SER A 1053 -43.19 20.23 -19.51
CA SER A 1053 -43.75 21.51 -19.95
C SER A 1053 -44.69 22.07 -18.86
N THR A 1054 -44.38 23.25 -18.33
CA THR A 1054 -45.25 23.97 -17.38
C THR A 1054 -45.37 25.45 -17.74
N GLU A 1055 -46.26 25.71 -18.69
CA GLU A 1055 -47.18 26.85 -18.61
C GLU A 1055 -48.34 26.40 -17.67
N GLU A 1056 -49.06 27.23 -16.92
CA GLU A 1056 -49.37 28.67 -17.07
C GLU A 1056 -49.35 29.44 -15.72
N ALA A 1057 -49.41 30.78 -15.83
CA ALA A 1057 -50.12 31.72 -14.93
C ALA A 1057 -49.75 31.83 -13.42
N ILE A 1058 -48.83 32.76 -13.12
CA ILE A 1058 -49.03 33.77 -12.05
C ILE A 1058 -48.75 35.16 -12.67
N THR A 1059 -49.47 36.19 -12.23
CA THR A 1059 -49.49 37.55 -12.80
C THR A 1059 -48.31 38.44 -12.38
N ASP A 1060 -48.03 39.46 -13.18
CA ASP A 1060 -47.11 40.56 -12.86
C ASP A 1060 -47.52 41.32 -11.58
N ASP A 1061 -46.52 41.74 -10.80
CA ASP A 1061 -46.41 43.14 -10.33
C ASP A 1061 -44.98 43.45 -9.83
N GLU A 1062 -44.61 44.74 -9.86
CA GLU A 1062 -43.47 45.37 -9.15
C GLU A 1062 -42.06 44.72 -9.21
N LEU A 1063 -41.27 45.02 -10.26
CA LEU A 1063 -40.23 46.09 -10.22
C LEU A 1063 -39.27 46.08 -11.43
N GLU A 1064 -39.15 47.21 -12.10
CA GLU A 1064 -38.09 47.52 -13.07
C GLU A 1064 -36.82 48.04 -12.36
N GLU A 1065 -35.63 47.81 -12.94
CA GLU A 1065 -34.79 48.92 -13.44
C GLU A 1065 -33.52 48.44 -14.17
N SER A 1066 -33.31 48.95 -15.39
CA SER A 1066 -32.08 48.86 -16.21
C SER A 1066 -31.63 47.45 -16.68
N GLY A 1067 -30.96 47.30 -17.83
CA GLY A 1067 -30.51 48.33 -18.76
C GLY A 1067 -29.81 47.75 -19.99
N THR A 1068 -30.60 47.23 -20.92
CA THR A 1068 -30.33 47.02 -22.36
C THR A 1068 -28.98 47.50 -22.95
N LEU A 1069 -28.36 46.65 -23.76
CA LEU A 1069 -27.82 47.08 -25.06
C LEU A 1069 -28.05 45.98 -26.12
N ARG A 1070 -28.19 46.40 -27.38
CA ARG A 1070 -28.78 45.61 -28.47
C ARG A 1070 -28.17 46.06 -29.79
N ASP A 1071 -27.43 45.18 -30.45
CA ASP A 1071 -26.88 45.44 -31.79
C ASP A 1071 -27.87 44.95 -32.87
N ASP A 1072 -28.60 45.91 -33.46
CA ASP A 1072 -29.30 45.73 -34.73
C ASP A 1072 -28.38 46.16 -35.89
N ASN A 1073 -28.36 45.36 -36.98
CA ASN A 1073 -28.23 45.72 -38.42
C ASN A 1073 -27.58 44.55 -39.20
N THR A 1074 -28.35 43.78 -39.99
CA THR A 1074 -28.69 43.99 -41.43
C THR A 1074 -27.53 43.72 -42.41
N ALA A 1075 -27.73 43.17 -43.62
CA ALA A 1075 -28.96 43.02 -44.41
C ALA A 1075 -29.00 41.75 -45.31
N GLU A 1076 -30.16 41.55 -45.97
CA GLU A 1076 -30.43 40.68 -47.14
C GLU A 1076 -30.40 39.13 -46.93
N SER A 1077 -31.25 38.32 -47.60
CA SER A 1077 -32.22 38.59 -48.68
C SER A 1077 -33.56 37.83 -48.54
N SER A 1078 -34.65 38.54 -48.89
CA SER A 1078 -36.06 38.14 -49.08
C SER A 1078 -36.42 36.71 -49.54
N PHE A 1079 -37.54 36.15 -49.00
CA PHE A 1079 -38.78 35.95 -49.80
C PHE A 1079 -40.09 35.64 -49.00
N LYS A 1080 -40.98 36.65 -48.90
CA LYS A 1080 -42.41 36.63 -49.31
C LYS A 1080 -43.45 35.66 -48.67
N GLY A 1081 -44.51 36.25 -48.08
CA GLY A 1081 -45.82 35.62 -47.78
C GLY A 1081 -46.01 35.25 -46.30
N MET A 1082 -46.86 35.86 -45.46
CA MET A 1082 -47.99 36.80 -45.61
C MET A 1082 -49.28 36.23 -46.21
N THR A 1083 -50.23 35.86 -45.32
CA THR A 1083 -51.55 36.52 -45.15
C THR A 1083 -52.19 36.09 -43.82
N ASP A 1084 -52.91 37.01 -43.19
CA ASP A 1084 -53.51 36.90 -41.84
C ASP A 1084 -54.86 36.16 -41.81
N ARG A 1085 -55.24 35.70 -40.60
CA ARG A 1085 -56.57 35.73 -39.94
C ARG A 1085 -56.66 34.63 -38.87
N ASP A 1086 -57.11 34.87 -37.64
CA ASP A 1086 -57.71 36.07 -37.00
C ASP A 1086 -57.00 36.40 -35.67
#